data_AF-A0AAJ1EQH1-F1
#
_entry.id   AF-A0AAJ1EQH1-F1
#
_cell.length_a   1.000
_cell.length_b   1.000
_cell.length_c   1.000
_cell.angle_alpha   90.00
_cell.angle_beta   90.00
_cell.angle_gamma   90.00
#
_symmetry.space_group_name_H-M   'P 1'
#
loop_
_entity.id
_entity.type
_entity.pdbx_description
1 polymer ?
#
loop_
_entity_poly.entity_id
_entity_poly.type
_entity_poly.pdbx_seq_one_letter_code
_entity_poly.pdbx_strand_id
1 'polypeptide(L)'
;MKTKKIVAVSSALMIGTTTALTGFPAVVLAQENMQEAVTSEQEEKYTKVSVKNPVADSEELTGEGQNNGRAQHAFDGNESTVWHTLWSQDGQKKMPHWISYSLDQVTKIGRIDYLGKPAQNGVGNGVFKNIDVYYTTDPGADPASDTGWKKAGSFENITYSPSTGTGTNRAATFEFDPVEALKVKIVVRESYSSGSGQEPENQYANALEITTYAVNDVPEDKLEIGVTIDDQSYTGKSIQEIVDKNSITPKNVESLSITNGNLEYKDLVWLGGVIDHNVKFRNLKRLTVDLEHTKMYTETGEETKALPAYAFSGLNNLEEVRLSGVKELGSFCFLNAGNRSSQGLEVFEISSVTKIANHAFNGAKFTVRMKTLSLPNAQIIGNSAFDSGGANFTSVDLSGIVELGENAFKECSFEELVFPESLRSIGRNATPIKERASVTFLSETAPEMPTITGHTPFGDTDELKEKNAAVTVPGAGISSYYGEKVTNTSVFVKEDINPIFRNWNINATGHCLVKYMVDSKESFAFVPEGEKIGEARLPEVTIPEGKVFKGWSEKEDGSGELFTKDSKVEKNITLYPVFEEKKNTPPVINVEDKELTVGDTFDPLEGVTATDEEDGDISGSIEVLNNEVDTTKVGIYKVTYKVTDSQGASTTKTIYVTVNPKQEVLNEVPVIDASDRVLTEGDAFDVLEGVTATDKEDGDISGSIEVLNNEVDT
;
A
#
# COMPACT_ATOMS: atom_id res chain seq x y z
N MET A 1 32.89 19.93 36.59
CA MET A 1 33.87 18.96 36.03
C MET A 1 33.59 17.57 36.58
N LYS A 2 33.11 16.65 35.74
CA LYS A 2 33.34 15.20 35.85
C LYS A 2 32.81 14.57 34.56
N THR A 3 33.73 14.36 33.62
CA THR A 3 33.51 13.63 32.37
C THR A 3 33.50 12.14 32.67
N LYS A 4 32.55 11.37 32.13
CA LYS A 4 32.72 9.91 31.97
C LYS A 4 32.27 9.45 30.59
N LYS A 5 33.21 8.74 29.95
CA LYS A 5 33.19 8.17 28.61
C LYS A 5 32.18 7.04 28.49
N ILE A 6 31.49 6.99 27.36
CA ILE A 6 30.78 5.82 26.86
C ILE A 6 31.77 4.97 26.06
N VAL A 7 31.88 3.69 26.38
CA VAL A 7 32.61 2.70 25.58
C VAL A 7 31.55 1.83 24.90
N ALA A 8 31.50 1.90 23.57
CA ALA A 8 30.74 0.98 22.74
C ALA A 8 31.53 -0.32 22.58
N VAL A 9 30.86 -1.47 22.74
CA VAL A 9 31.34 -2.74 22.22
C VAL A 9 30.21 -3.34 21.38
N SER A 10 30.53 -3.59 20.12
CA SER A 10 29.70 -4.20 19.10
C SER A 10 29.81 -5.73 19.19
N SER A 11 28.72 -6.47 18.95
CA SER A 11 28.74 -7.89 18.58
C SER A 11 27.41 -8.26 17.93
N ALA A 12 27.47 -8.66 16.66
CA ALA A 12 26.36 -9.23 15.91
C ALA A 12 26.35 -10.76 16.03
N LEU A 13 25.17 -11.38 16.09
CA LEU A 13 24.96 -12.75 15.61
C LEU A 13 23.49 -12.96 15.20
N MET A 14 23.28 -13.31 13.92
CA MET A 14 21.99 -13.74 13.34
C MET A 14 21.72 -15.21 13.63
N ILE A 15 20.47 -15.58 13.99
CA ILE A 15 19.69 -16.74 13.47
C ILE A 15 18.19 -16.43 13.68
N GLY A 16 17.35 -16.66 12.65
CA GLY A 16 15.91 -16.35 12.67
C GLY A 16 14.97 -17.47 13.12
N THR A 17 13.71 -17.12 13.40
CA THR A 17 12.47 -17.61 12.79
C THR A 17 11.26 -16.95 13.49
N THR A 18 10.15 -16.89 12.79
CA THR A 18 8.92 -16.10 13.01
C THR A 18 8.17 -16.43 14.31
N THR A 19 7.68 -15.42 15.04
CA THR A 19 6.25 -15.19 15.42
C THR A 19 6.17 -13.84 16.14
N ALA A 20 5.07 -13.11 15.91
CA ALA A 20 4.84 -11.73 16.31
C ALA A 20 4.79 -11.46 17.83
N LEU A 21 4.92 -10.15 18.13
CA LEU A 21 4.66 -9.38 19.36
C LEU A 21 5.81 -9.04 20.32
N THR A 22 5.99 -7.71 20.43
CA THR A 22 6.55 -6.89 21.52
C THR A 22 8.08 -6.67 21.60
N GLY A 23 8.46 -5.38 21.61
CA GLY A 23 9.66 -4.90 22.29
C GLY A 23 10.67 -4.13 21.43
N PHE A 24 10.45 -2.84 21.19
CA PHE A 24 11.55 -1.91 20.89
C PHE A 24 12.22 -1.45 22.20
N PRO A 25 13.56 -1.54 22.33
CA PRO A 25 14.31 -0.93 23.42
C PRO A 25 14.54 0.55 23.10
N ALA A 26 13.48 1.34 23.13
CA ALA A 26 13.53 2.81 23.04
C ALA A 26 12.44 3.46 23.90
N VAL A 27 11.34 2.74 24.14
CA VAL A 27 10.19 3.25 24.91
C VAL A 27 10.49 3.33 26.41
N VAL A 28 11.38 2.50 26.97
CA VAL A 28 11.65 2.48 28.42
C VAL A 28 12.45 3.72 28.86
N LEU A 29 13.46 4.15 28.11
CA LEU A 29 14.22 5.38 28.42
C LEU A 29 13.42 6.66 28.13
N ALA A 30 12.51 6.62 27.14
CA ALA A 30 11.60 7.74 26.86
C ALA A 30 10.46 7.84 27.87
N GLN A 31 9.92 6.71 28.37
CA GLN A 31 8.92 6.71 29.44
C GLN A 31 9.53 7.07 30.79
N GLU A 32 10.73 6.59 31.16
CA GLU A 32 11.39 7.00 32.40
C GLU A 32 11.78 8.50 32.36
N ASN A 33 12.30 9.01 31.23
CA ASN A 33 12.59 10.45 31.09
C ASN A 33 11.35 11.32 30.95
N MET A 34 10.26 10.84 30.33
CA MET A 34 8.98 11.58 30.30
C MET A 34 8.32 11.56 31.67
N GLN A 35 8.43 10.48 32.43
CA GLN A 35 7.84 10.39 33.76
C GLN A 35 8.62 11.21 34.79
N GLU A 36 9.96 11.27 34.68
CA GLU A 36 10.82 12.21 35.43
C GLU A 36 10.61 13.68 34.97
N ALA A 37 10.41 13.94 33.68
CA ALA A 37 10.13 15.29 33.18
C ALA A 37 8.74 15.79 33.60
N VAL A 38 7.70 14.94 33.48
CA VAL A 38 6.33 15.25 33.92
C VAL A 38 6.26 15.43 35.44
N THR A 39 7.00 14.65 36.22
CA THR A 39 7.11 14.89 37.68
C THR A 39 7.86 16.17 37.99
N SER A 40 8.92 16.51 37.26
CA SER A 40 9.65 17.78 37.43
C SER A 40 8.83 19.01 37.03
N GLU A 41 8.02 18.94 35.97
CA GLU A 41 7.13 20.03 35.52
C GLU A 41 5.90 20.20 36.43
N GLN A 42 5.35 19.10 36.98
CA GLN A 42 4.26 19.18 37.96
C GLN A 42 4.74 19.73 39.31
N GLU A 43 5.98 19.45 39.73
CA GLU A 43 6.62 20.06 40.90
C GLU A 43 6.88 21.57 40.70
N GLU A 44 7.04 22.05 39.45
CA GLU A 44 7.15 23.49 39.16
C GLU A 44 5.80 24.24 39.23
N LYS A 45 4.67 23.58 38.95
CA LYS A 45 3.32 24.21 38.98
C LYS A 45 2.69 24.26 40.37
N TYR A 46 3.04 23.35 41.27
CA TYR A 46 2.39 23.20 42.57
C TYR A 46 3.39 23.08 43.72
N THR A 47 3.23 23.92 44.76
CA THR A 47 4.05 23.83 45.99
C THR A 47 3.20 23.36 47.16
N LYS A 48 3.66 22.35 47.90
CA LYS A 48 2.99 21.86 49.12
C LYS A 48 2.83 22.98 50.13
N VAL A 49 1.61 23.17 50.64
CA VAL A 49 1.33 24.18 51.68
C VAL A 49 1.23 23.55 53.05
N SER A 50 1.59 24.35 54.06
CA SER A 50 1.39 23.99 55.45
C SER A 50 -0.09 24.13 55.81
N VAL A 51 -0.60 23.15 56.54
CA VAL A 51 -1.97 23.08 57.04
C VAL A 51 -1.97 23.09 58.56
N LYS A 52 -3.03 23.60 59.16
CA LYS A 52 -3.21 23.68 60.62
C LYS A 52 -4.67 23.50 61.03
N ASN A 53 -4.87 23.18 62.30
CA ASN A 53 -6.19 22.99 62.91
C ASN A 53 -7.11 22.01 62.14
N PRO A 54 -6.63 20.79 61.80
CA PRO A 54 -7.49 19.78 61.20
C PRO A 54 -8.57 19.35 62.20
N VAL A 55 -9.80 19.30 61.71
CA VAL A 55 -11.00 18.87 62.45
C VAL A 55 -11.87 18.04 61.52
N ALA A 56 -12.55 17.04 62.06
CA ALA A 56 -13.48 16.23 61.30
C ALA A 56 -14.85 16.18 61.99
N ASP A 57 -15.88 15.80 61.26
CA ASP A 57 -17.19 15.58 61.84
C ASP A 57 -17.21 14.37 62.79
N SER A 58 -16.32 13.41 62.56
CA SER A 58 -16.15 12.19 63.37
C SER A 58 -14.67 11.79 63.48
N GLU A 59 -14.25 11.43 64.69
CA GLU A 59 -12.91 10.96 65.03
C GLU A 59 -13.02 9.85 66.09
N GLU A 60 -12.17 8.84 66.01
CA GLU A 60 -12.07 7.79 67.04
C GLU A 60 -10.97 8.12 68.05
N LEU A 61 -11.37 8.66 69.21
CA LEU A 61 -10.42 9.19 70.20
C LEU A 61 -10.06 8.23 71.35
N THR A 62 -10.76 7.10 71.46
CA THR A 62 -10.64 6.16 72.59
C THR A 62 -10.38 4.75 72.08
N GLY A 63 -9.37 4.06 72.63
CA GLY A 63 -9.12 2.62 72.36
C GLY A 63 -8.14 2.28 71.23
N GLU A 64 -7.82 3.23 70.35
CA GLU A 64 -7.03 2.98 69.11
C GLU A 64 -5.52 3.28 69.21
N GLY A 65 -5.05 3.79 70.36
CA GLY A 65 -3.64 4.19 70.57
C GLY A 65 -3.34 5.62 70.10
N GLN A 66 -2.05 6.03 70.16
CA GLN A 66 -1.66 7.42 69.86
C GLN A 66 -1.61 7.78 68.37
N ASN A 67 -1.67 6.79 67.48
CA ASN A 67 -1.39 6.95 66.05
C ASN A 67 -2.62 6.74 65.14
N ASN A 68 -3.82 6.63 65.72
CA ASN A 68 -4.99 6.16 65.00
C ASN A 68 -6.26 6.92 65.42
N GLY A 69 -7.07 7.34 64.46
CA GLY A 69 -8.42 7.89 64.64
C GLY A 69 -8.57 9.43 64.62
N ARG A 70 -7.50 10.19 64.87
CA ARG A 70 -7.53 11.68 64.91
C ARG A 70 -7.36 12.31 63.53
N ALA A 71 -8.09 13.39 63.24
CA ALA A 71 -8.03 14.17 62.00
C ALA A 71 -6.63 14.72 61.70
N GLN A 72 -5.85 15.04 62.74
CA GLN A 72 -4.46 15.48 62.59
C GLN A 72 -3.56 14.47 61.88
N HIS A 73 -3.89 13.18 61.97
CA HIS A 73 -3.10 12.13 61.34
C HIS A 73 -3.28 12.05 59.83
N ALA A 74 -4.24 12.77 59.26
CA ALA A 74 -4.33 12.92 57.81
C ALA A 74 -3.36 13.99 57.25
N PHE A 75 -2.57 14.65 58.10
CA PHE A 75 -1.76 15.81 57.69
C PHE A 75 -0.37 15.85 58.36
N ASP A 76 0.06 14.76 58.99
CA ASP A 76 1.32 14.72 59.77
C ASP A 76 2.53 14.26 58.94
N GLY A 77 2.34 13.91 57.67
CA GLY A 77 3.39 13.46 56.76
C GLY A 77 3.89 12.05 57.05
N ASN A 78 3.11 11.26 57.79
CA ASN A 78 3.46 9.92 58.23
C ASN A 78 2.39 8.91 57.82
N GLU A 79 2.67 8.11 56.79
CA GLU A 79 1.72 7.10 56.30
C GLU A 79 1.45 5.93 57.28
N SER A 80 2.12 5.90 58.44
CA SER A 80 1.86 4.94 59.52
C SER A 80 0.82 5.41 60.53
N THR A 81 0.38 6.67 60.43
CA THR A 81 -0.71 7.27 61.20
C THR A 81 -1.95 7.40 60.30
N VAL A 82 -3.14 7.44 60.91
CA VAL A 82 -4.38 7.50 60.11
C VAL A 82 -5.50 8.25 60.83
N TRP A 83 -6.20 9.11 60.09
CA TRP A 83 -7.53 9.56 60.48
C TRP A 83 -8.57 8.55 59.99
N HIS A 84 -9.54 8.22 60.84
CA HIS A 84 -10.78 7.60 60.40
C HIS A 84 -11.95 8.03 61.28
N THR A 85 -13.16 7.89 60.73
CA THR A 85 -14.38 8.12 61.48
C THR A 85 -14.60 7.04 62.54
N LEU A 86 -15.41 7.35 63.55
CA LEU A 86 -15.69 6.46 64.68
C LEU A 86 -16.25 5.10 64.23
N TRP A 87 -15.63 4.00 64.68
CA TRP A 87 -16.05 2.64 64.36
C TRP A 87 -17.24 2.14 65.19
N SER A 88 -17.32 2.54 66.46
CA SER A 88 -18.35 2.08 67.42
C SER A 88 -19.79 2.41 66.97
N GLN A 89 -20.71 1.44 67.15
CA GLN A 89 -22.13 1.58 66.78
C GLN A 89 -22.88 2.65 67.61
N ASP A 90 -22.43 2.95 68.83
CA ASP A 90 -22.99 4.02 69.66
C ASP A 90 -22.35 5.38 69.32
N GLY A 91 -23.13 6.28 68.74
CA GLY A 91 -22.71 7.67 68.43
C GLY A 91 -22.15 7.88 67.02
N GLN A 92 -22.20 6.87 66.16
CA GLN A 92 -21.74 6.98 64.78
C GLN A 92 -22.58 7.99 63.97
N LYS A 93 -21.91 9.00 63.41
CA LYS A 93 -22.54 9.90 62.43
C LYS A 93 -22.77 9.15 61.13
N LYS A 94 -23.90 9.42 60.46
CA LYS A 94 -24.16 8.92 59.12
C LYS A 94 -23.47 9.82 58.10
N MET A 95 -23.12 9.23 56.95
CA MET A 95 -22.68 9.98 55.77
C MET A 95 -23.63 11.15 55.45
N PRO A 96 -23.12 12.26 54.88
CA PRO A 96 -21.73 12.49 54.49
C PRO A 96 -20.83 12.83 55.68
N HIS A 97 -19.57 12.40 55.60
CA HIS A 97 -18.52 12.82 56.54
C HIS A 97 -17.78 14.03 55.99
N TRP A 98 -17.08 14.76 56.86
CA TRP A 98 -16.20 15.82 56.41
C TRP A 98 -14.95 15.94 57.26
N ILE A 99 -13.86 16.35 56.60
CA ILE A 99 -12.63 16.79 57.24
C ILE A 99 -12.29 18.19 56.74
N SER A 100 -11.92 19.08 57.65
CA SER A 100 -11.62 20.48 57.37
C SER A 100 -10.33 20.91 58.06
N TYR A 101 -9.60 21.80 57.42
CA TYR A 101 -8.32 22.31 57.88
C TYR A 101 -8.15 23.76 57.42
N SER A 102 -7.23 24.47 58.06
CA SER A 102 -6.87 25.85 57.75
C SER A 102 -5.49 25.91 57.10
N LEU A 103 -5.30 26.86 56.20
CA LEU A 103 -4.00 27.22 55.64
C LEU A 103 -3.36 28.33 56.47
N ASP A 104 -2.06 28.56 56.30
CA ASP A 104 -1.36 29.54 57.12
C ASP A 104 -1.82 30.98 56.92
N GLN A 105 -2.16 31.28 55.68
CA GLN A 105 -2.69 32.54 55.15
C GLN A 105 -3.65 32.22 54.00
N VAL A 106 -4.38 33.22 53.52
CA VAL A 106 -5.15 33.08 52.27
C VAL A 106 -4.17 32.69 51.17
N THR A 107 -4.37 31.51 50.58
CA THR A 107 -3.47 30.91 49.61
C THR A 107 -4.27 30.44 48.40
N LYS A 108 -3.75 30.69 47.20
CA LYS A 108 -4.34 30.22 45.95
C LYS A 108 -4.00 28.75 45.76
N ILE A 109 -4.99 27.87 45.92
CA ILE A 109 -4.83 26.42 45.84
C ILE A 109 -5.56 25.85 44.62
N GLY A 110 -5.07 24.75 44.07
CA GLY A 110 -5.68 24.11 42.90
C GLY A 110 -5.47 22.60 42.81
N ARG A 111 -4.79 22.01 43.81
CA ARG A 111 -4.53 20.57 43.87
C ARG A 111 -4.57 20.09 45.32
N ILE A 112 -5.19 18.93 45.53
CA ILE A 112 -5.15 18.19 46.79
C ILE A 112 -4.82 16.73 46.46
N ASP A 113 -3.74 16.20 47.01
CA ASP A 113 -3.47 14.77 46.98
C ASP A 113 -4.04 14.09 48.21
N TYR A 114 -4.48 12.85 48.04
CA TYR A 114 -5.09 12.01 49.05
C TYR A 114 -4.50 10.61 48.99
N LEU A 115 -4.25 10.03 50.16
CA LEU A 115 -3.83 8.65 50.34
C LEU A 115 -4.71 7.94 51.37
N GLY A 116 -5.38 6.88 50.93
CA GLY A 116 -6.23 6.03 51.77
C GLY A 116 -5.49 4.88 52.47
N LYS A 117 -6.09 4.40 53.55
CA LYS A 117 -5.63 3.23 54.32
C LYS A 117 -5.65 1.95 53.47
N PRO A 118 -4.61 1.09 53.52
CA PRO A 118 -4.59 -0.19 52.82
C PRO A 118 -5.35 -1.27 53.61
N ALA A 119 -5.79 -2.33 52.92
CA ALA A 119 -6.27 -3.58 53.55
C ALA A 119 -5.82 -4.81 52.75
N GLN A 120 -6.12 -6.03 53.22
CA GLN A 120 -5.75 -7.29 52.55
C GLN A 120 -6.26 -7.38 51.09
N ASN A 121 -7.36 -6.69 50.78
CA ASN A 121 -7.96 -6.63 49.45
C ASN A 121 -7.49 -5.42 48.60
N GLY A 122 -6.51 -4.64 49.09
CA GLY A 122 -5.95 -3.47 48.43
C GLY A 122 -6.54 -2.11 48.84
N VAL A 123 -7.84 -2.04 49.17
CA VAL A 123 -8.53 -0.81 49.66
C VAL A 123 -9.08 -1.03 51.06
N GLY A 124 -8.76 -0.13 52.02
CA GLY A 124 -9.29 -0.16 53.38
C GLY A 124 -10.69 0.41 53.54
N ASN A 125 -11.34 0.11 54.68
CA ASN A 125 -12.66 0.65 55.03
C ASN A 125 -12.63 2.17 55.16
N GLY A 126 -13.50 2.86 54.44
CA GLY A 126 -13.66 4.31 54.45
C GLY A 126 -12.79 5.06 53.44
N VAL A 127 -12.18 4.37 52.47
CA VAL A 127 -11.41 5.07 51.42
C VAL A 127 -12.37 5.89 50.55
N PHE A 128 -12.01 7.14 50.25
CA PHE A 128 -12.87 8.05 49.49
C PHE A 128 -13.29 7.46 48.14
N LYS A 129 -14.59 7.50 47.85
CA LYS A 129 -15.17 7.12 46.56
C LYS A 129 -15.65 8.35 45.81
N ASN A 130 -16.54 9.13 46.44
CA ASN A 130 -17.05 10.39 45.91
C ASN A 130 -16.90 11.49 46.96
N ILE A 131 -16.33 12.64 46.59
CA ILE A 131 -16.14 13.78 47.49
C ILE A 131 -16.54 15.09 46.81
N ASP A 132 -16.82 16.08 47.65
CA ASP A 132 -16.85 17.48 47.26
C ASP A 132 -15.75 18.25 48.00
N VAL A 133 -15.06 19.15 47.30
CA VAL A 133 -14.09 20.07 47.91
C VAL A 133 -14.73 21.45 48.04
N TYR A 134 -14.66 22.02 49.24
CA TYR A 134 -15.13 23.36 49.57
C TYR A 134 -14.01 24.22 50.14
N TYR A 135 -14.12 25.54 49.97
CA TYR A 135 -13.15 26.52 50.43
C TYR A 135 -13.83 27.79 50.94
N THR A 136 -13.10 28.57 51.74
CA THR A 136 -13.51 29.90 52.16
C THR A 136 -12.31 30.74 52.57
N THR A 137 -12.41 32.06 52.43
CA THR A 137 -11.43 33.03 52.95
C THR A 137 -11.83 33.60 54.32
N ASP A 138 -13.02 33.28 54.82
CA ASP A 138 -13.50 33.74 56.12
C ASP A 138 -12.86 32.92 57.27
N PRO A 139 -12.05 33.54 58.14
CA PRO A 139 -11.46 32.83 59.29
C PRO A 139 -12.50 32.30 60.27
N GLY A 140 -13.68 32.93 60.34
CA GLY A 140 -14.76 32.58 61.26
C GLY A 140 -15.69 31.46 60.77
N ALA A 141 -15.50 30.96 59.55
CA ALA A 141 -16.39 29.96 58.96
C ALA A 141 -16.38 28.65 59.75
N ASP A 142 -17.56 28.21 60.21
CA ASP A 142 -17.75 26.93 60.90
C ASP A 142 -17.78 25.78 59.87
N PRO A 143 -16.89 24.78 59.95
CA PRO A 143 -16.91 23.63 59.03
C PRO A 143 -18.17 22.74 59.19
N ALA A 144 -18.85 22.79 60.35
CA ALA A 144 -20.11 22.09 60.57
C ALA A 144 -21.32 22.76 59.88
N SER A 145 -21.15 24.00 59.37
CA SER A 145 -22.16 24.73 58.63
C SER A 145 -21.91 24.68 57.12
N ASP A 146 -22.99 24.73 56.34
CA ASP A 146 -22.92 24.91 54.88
C ASP A 146 -22.87 26.39 54.47
N THR A 147 -23.07 27.32 55.40
CA THR A 147 -23.03 28.76 55.13
C THR A 147 -21.60 29.29 55.13
N GLY A 148 -21.26 30.15 54.17
CA GLY A 148 -19.93 30.79 54.09
C GLY A 148 -18.84 29.97 53.39
N TRP A 149 -19.20 28.82 52.82
CA TRP A 149 -18.31 27.95 52.03
C TRP A 149 -18.69 27.99 50.55
N LYS A 150 -17.68 27.99 49.67
CA LYS A 150 -17.84 27.87 48.21
C LYS A 150 -17.34 26.50 47.76
N LYS A 151 -17.97 25.90 46.76
CA LYS A 151 -17.57 24.60 46.20
C LYS A 151 -16.46 24.83 45.16
N ALA A 152 -15.35 24.10 45.27
CA ALA A 152 -14.25 24.09 44.31
C ALA A 152 -14.43 23.01 43.23
N GLY A 153 -14.95 21.84 43.59
CA GLY A 153 -15.15 20.73 42.66
C GLY A 153 -15.85 19.54 43.29
N SER A 154 -16.24 18.57 42.45
CA SER A 154 -16.74 17.25 42.87
C SER A 154 -15.89 16.20 42.18
N PHE A 155 -15.47 15.18 42.90
CA PHE A 155 -14.61 14.11 42.40
C PHE A 155 -15.28 12.78 42.69
N GLU A 156 -15.40 11.94 41.68
CA GLU A 156 -16.17 10.69 41.74
C GLU A 156 -15.30 9.49 41.33
N ASN A 157 -15.62 8.31 41.84
CA ASN A 157 -14.92 7.06 41.55
C ASN A 157 -13.40 7.14 41.75
N ILE A 158 -12.99 7.79 42.84
CA ILE A 158 -11.60 8.14 43.20
C ILE A 158 -10.69 6.90 43.37
N THR A 159 -11.26 5.69 43.44
CA THR A 159 -10.53 4.44 43.62
C THR A 159 -11.18 3.32 42.79
N TYR A 160 -10.38 2.45 42.16
CA TYR A 160 -10.86 1.23 41.50
C TYR A 160 -10.59 -0.01 42.37
N SER A 161 -11.61 -0.83 42.61
CA SER A 161 -11.50 -2.14 43.26
C SER A 161 -12.03 -3.23 42.33
N PRO A 162 -11.18 -4.04 41.68
CA PRO A 162 -11.65 -5.18 40.89
C PRO A 162 -12.11 -6.31 41.80
N SER A 163 -13.17 -7.01 41.39
CA SER A 163 -13.70 -8.21 42.06
C SER A 163 -12.74 -9.41 42.07
N THR A 164 -11.58 -9.32 41.42
CA THR A 164 -10.69 -10.46 41.14
C THR A 164 -9.26 -10.33 41.72
N GLY A 165 -8.97 -9.32 42.53
CA GLY A 165 -7.74 -9.27 43.34
C GLY A 165 -6.45 -8.96 42.57
N THR A 166 -5.86 -7.80 42.90
CA THR A 166 -4.41 -7.47 43.07
C THR A 166 -4.04 -6.05 42.63
N GLY A 167 -4.90 -5.33 41.91
CA GLY A 167 -4.67 -3.91 41.56
C GLY A 167 -5.73 -2.99 42.17
N THR A 168 -5.35 -2.11 43.10
CA THR A 168 -6.24 -1.08 43.66
C THR A 168 -5.47 0.23 43.79
N ASN A 169 -6.03 1.33 43.28
CA ASN A 169 -5.43 2.66 43.47
C ASN A 169 -6.08 3.36 44.67
N ARG A 170 -5.36 3.45 45.81
CA ARG A 170 -5.81 4.12 47.04
C ARG A 170 -5.29 5.56 47.17
N ALA A 171 -4.51 6.00 46.20
CA ALA A 171 -4.02 7.37 46.10
C ALA A 171 -4.81 8.10 45.01
N ALA A 172 -5.09 9.37 45.24
CA ALA A 172 -5.76 10.20 44.25
C ALA A 172 -5.31 11.64 44.32
N THR A 173 -5.41 12.32 43.19
CA THR A 173 -5.12 13.73 43.04
C THR A 173 -6.39 14.44 42.58
N PHE A 174 -6.78 15.47 43.32
CA PHE A 174 -7.94 16.31 43.08
C PHE A 174 -7.47 17.66 42.56
N GLU A 175 -7.51 17.85 41.24
CA GLU A 175 -7.21 19.14 40.61
C GLU A 175 -8.49 19.90 40.29
N PHE A 176 -8.49 21.20 40.57
CA PHE A 176 -9.63 22.10 40.36
C PHE A 176 -9.14 23.50 40.00
N ASP A 177 -10.03 24.31 39.43
CA ASP A 177 -9.73 25.70 39.09
C ASP A 177 -9.16 26.43 40.32
N PRO A 178 -8.03 27.18 40.18
CA PRO A 178 -7.37 27.80 41.32
C PRO A 178 -8.30 28.74 42.11
N VAL A 179 -8.39 28.53 43.43
CA VAL A 179 -9.24 29.32 44.33
C VAL A 179 -8.44 29.87 45.50
N GLU A 180 -8.78 31.08 45.94
CA GLU A 180 -8.23 31.65 47.17
C GLU A 180 -8.91 31.03 48.40
N ALA A 181 -8.14 30.32 49.22
CA ALA A 181 -8.63 29.63 50.41
C ALA A 181 -7.81 30.01 51.64
N LEU A 182 -8.49 30.27 52.74
CA LEU A 182 -7.91 30.24 54.08
C LEU A 182 -8.27 28.94 54.81
N LYS A 183 -9.44 28.36 54.51
CA LYS A 183 -9.89 27.08 55.04
C LYS A 183 -10.42 26.21 53.91
N VAL A 184 -10.19 24.90 54.04
CA VAL A 184 -10.65 23.88 53.09
C VAL A 184 -11.50 22.86 53.85
N LYS A 185 -12.54 22.35 53.21
CA LYS A 185 -13.43 21.31 53.73
C LYS A 185 -13.67 20.27 52.64
N ILE A 186 -13.25 19.03 52.89
CA ILE A 186 -13.53 17.89 52.03
C ILE A 186 -14.74 17.17 52.61
N VAL A 187 -15.81 17.09 51.83
CA VAL A 187 -17.04 16.38 52.20
C VAL A 187 -17.06 15.05 51.47
N VAL A 188 -16.93 13.96 52.21
CA VAL A 188 -16.99 12.59 51.71
C VAL A 188 -18.46 12.21 51.54
N ARG A 189 -18.90 12.08 50.29
CA ARG A 189 -20.26 11.70 49.90
C ARG A 189 -20.41 10.19 49.83
N GLU A 190 -19.39 9.53 49.28
CA GLU A 190 -19.30 8.08 49.21
C GLU A 190 -17.92 7.56 49.62
N SER A 191 -17.88 6.38 50.23
CA SER A 191 -16.65 5.66 50.57
C SER A 191 -16.70 4.18 50.19
N TYR A 192 -15.55 3.58 49.90
CA TYR A 192 -15.39 2.13 49.77
C TYR A 192 -15.25 1.45 51.15
N SER A 193 -15.91 0.30 51.33
CA SER A 193 -15.81 -0.55 52.51
C SER A 193 -15.58 -2.01 52.09
N SER A 194 -14.53 -2.65 52.62
CA SER A 194 -14.27 -4.09 52.50
C SER A 194 -14.87 -4.84 53.69
N GLY A 195 -16.11 -5.31 53.55
CA GLY A 195 -16.78 -6.14 54.56
C GLY A 195 -17.49 -7.32 53.93
N SER A 196 -17.08 -8.54 54.26
CA SER A 196 -17.83 -9.75 53.96
C SER A 196 -19.05 -9.83 54.90
N GLY A 197 -20.18 -9.28 54.46
CA GLY A 197 -21.48 -9.45 55.10
C GLY A 197 -22.04 -8.20 55.79
N GLN A 198 -23.28 -7.85 55.43
CA GLN A 198 -24.25 -6.96 56.08
C GLN A 198 -23.83 -5.55 56.53
N GLU A 199 -22.63 -5.05 56.26
CA GLU A 199 -22.32 -3.63 56.43
C GLU A 199 -22.73 -2.85 55.15
N PRO A 200 -23.56 -1.80 55.25
CA PRO A 200 -23.97 -1.04 54.08
C PRO A 200 -22.75 -0.39 53.42
N GLU A 201 -22.65 -0.52 52.10
CA GLU A 201 -21.80 0.34 51.29
C GLU A 201 -21.99 1.78 51.77
N ASN A 202 -20.89 2.54 51.96
CA ASN A 202 -20.93 3.96 52.30
C ASN A 202 -21.22 4.37 53.78
N GLN A 203 -20.30 4.06 54.71
CA GLN A 203 -20.49 4.38 56.13
C GLN A 203 -19.29 5.04 56.84
N TYR A 204 -18.06 4.88 56.34
CA TYR A 204 -16.85 5.32 57.04
C TYR A 204 -16.02 6.27 56.16
N ALA A 205 -15.15 7.07 56.74
CA ALA A 205 -14.14 7.81 55.99
C ALA A 205 -12.76 7.63 56.65
N ASN A 206 -11.70 7.57 55.85
CA ASN A 206 -10.33 7.55 56.35
C ASN A 206 -9.38 8.34 55.45
N ALA A 207 -8.24 8.75 55.99
CA ALA A 207 -7.09 9.23 55.23
C ALA A 207 -5.80 8.95 56.01
N LEU A 208 -4.80 8.39 55.33
CA LEU A 208 -3.41 8.39 55.81
C LEU A 208 -2.79 9.76 55.61
N GLU A 209 -2.93 10.33 54.41
CA GLU A 209 -2.37 11.63 54.09
C GLU A 209 -3.31 12.40 53.17
N ILE A 210 -3.38 13.71 53.42
CA ILE A 210 -4.01 14.71 52.57
C ILE A 210 -3.00 15.83 52.44
N THR A 211 -2.55 16.09 51.22
CA THR A 211 -1.60 17.16 50.94
C THR A 211 -2.25 18.20 50.04
N THR A 212 -2.33 19.44 50.50
CA THR A 212 -2.80 20.57 49.71
C THR A 212 -1.63 21.26 49.04
N TYR A 213 -1.84 21.74 47.81
CA TYR A 213 -0.82 22.48 47.08
C TYR A 213 -1.33 23.87 46.69
N ALA A 214 -0.48 24.86 46.93
CA ALA A 214 -0.59 26.17 46.31
C ALA A 214 -0.28 26.03 44.83
N VAL A 215 -1.00 26.80 44.02
CA VAL A 215 -0.62 27.03 42.63
C VAL A 215 0.57 27.99 42.66
N ASN A 216 1.69 27.56 42.11
CA ASN A 216 2.78 28.50 41.83
C ASN A 216 2.27 29.40 40.72
N ASP A 217 2.02 30.68 41.04
CA ASP A 217 1.71 31.66 40.02
C ASP A 217 2.88 31.68 39.03
N VAL A 218 2.56 31.52 37.73
CA VAL A 218 3.48 31.88 36.67
C VAL A 218 3.81 33.37 36.90
N PRO A 219 5.07 33.77 37.08
CA PRO A 219 5.42 35.14 37.46
C PRO A 219 4.73 36.16 36.54
N GLU A 220 3.98 37.09 37.13
CA GLU A 220 3.18 38.10 36.42
C GLU A 220 4.03 39.03 35.53
N ASP A 221 5.35 38.96 35.67
CA ASP A 221 6.42 39.72 35.05
C ASP A 221 7.27 38.89 34.05
N LYS A 222 6.82 37.69 33.64
CA LYS A 222 7.39 36.96 32.50
C LYS A 222 6.36 36.70 31.41
N LEU A 223 6.04 37.78 30.68
CA LEU A 223 6.09 37.91 29.22
C LEU A 223 4.87 38.68 28.71
N GLU A 224 5.06 39.99 28.59
CA GLU A 224 4.27 40.78 27.67
C GLU A 224 4.38 40.16 26.27
N ILE A 225 3.27 40.01 25.55
CA ILE A 225 3.28 39.68 24.14
C ILE A 225 3.82 40.88 23.35
N GLY A 226 4.82 40.64 22.50
CA GLY A 226 5.32 41.62 21.55
C GLY A 226 4.65 41.45 20.20
N VAL A 227 3.84 42.43 19.81
CA VAL A 227 3.18 42.48 18.50
C VAL A 227 3.63 43.70 17.70
N THR A 228 3.65 43.56 16.38
CA THR A 228 3.73 44.70 15.47
C THR A 228 2.41 44.82 14.73
N ILE A 229 1.78 45.99 14.81
CA ILE A 229 0.52 46.33 14.15
C ILE A 229 0.79 47.53 13.23
N ASP A 230 0.55 47.38 11.93
CA ASP A 230 0.80 48.42 10.91
C ASP A 230 2.18 49.10 11.07
N ASP A 231 3.21 48.26 11.12
CA ASP A 231 4.63 48.62 11.25
C ASP A 231 5.01 49.34 12.56
N GLN A 232 4.11 49.35 13.55
CA GLN A 232 4.37 49.87 14.90
C GLN A 232 4.41 48.74 15.93
N SER A 233 5.44 48.72 16.78
CA SER A 233 5.61 47.69 17.80
C SER A 233 4.94 48.07 19.12
N TYR A 234 4.29 47.10 19.74
CA TYR A 234 3.59 47.22 21.02
C TYR A 234 3.90 46.03 21.92
N THR A 235 3.81 46.25 23.23
CA THR A 235 3.85 45.20 24.24
C THR A 235 2.67 45.32 25.19
N GLY A 236 2.21 44.19 25.73
CA GLY A 236 1.10 44.13 26.70
C GLY A 236 0.82 42.71 27.16
N LYS A 237 -0.15 42.49 28.06
CA LYS A 237 -0.51 41.15 28.58
C LYS A 237 -1.36 40.34 27.60
N SER A 238 -2.02 40.99 26.65
CA SER A 238 -2.80 40.36 25.58
C SER A 238 -2.91 41.27 24.36
N ILE A 239 -3.24 40.72 23.20
CA ILE A 239 -3.50 41.53 21.99
C ILE A 239 -4.71 42.45 22.22
N GLN A 240 -5.72 41.97 22.95
CA GLN A 240 -6.88 42.79 23.31
C GLN A 240 -6.47 44.01 24.14
N GLU A 241 -5.65 43.83 25.18
CA GLU A 241 -5.17 44.93 26.00
C GLU A 241 -4.35 45.93 25.20
N ILE A 242 -3.49 45.45 24.30
CA ILE A 242 -2.70 46.31 23.41
C ILE A 242 -3.62 47.18 22.56
N VAL A 243 -4.65 46.58 21.96
CA VAL A 243 -5.64 47.30 21.16
C VAL A 243 -6.37 48.36 21.99
N ASP A 244 -6.85 47.99 23.18
CA ASP A 244 -7.65 48.86 24.04
C ASP A 244 -6.81 50.03 24.59
N LYS A 245 -5.60 49.76 25.10
CA LYS A 245 -4.71 50.80 25.65
C LYS A 245 -4.24 51.81 24.62
N ASN A 246 -4.01 51.37 23.39
CA ASN A 246 -3.48 52.21 22.33
C ASN A 246 -4.58 52.81 21.43
N SER A 247 -5.86 52.61 21.78
CA SER A 247 -7.01 53.08 20.98
C SER A 247 -6.93 52.63 19.51
N ILE A 248 -6.35 51.45 19.27
CA ILE A 248 -6.25 50.87 17.93
C ILE A 248 -7.66 50.46 17.51
N THR A 249 -8.02 50.75 16.27
CA THR A 249 -9.30 50.31 15.68
C THR A 249 -9.04 49.05 14.86
N PRO A 250 -9.35 47.82 15.36
CA PRO A 250 -8.89 46.57 14.72
C PRO A 250 -9.34 46.38 13.29
N LYS A 251 -10.54 46.87 12.95
CA LYS A 251 -11.08 46.83 11.58
C LYS A 251 -10.26 47.65 10.58
N ASN A 252 -9.40 48.58 11.01
CA ASN A 252 -8.56 49.39 10.13
C ASN A 252 -7.15 48.80 9.98
N VAL A 253 -6.79 47.79 10.78
CA VAL A 253 -5.46 47.20 10.76
C VAL A 253 -5.27 46.35 9.52
N GLU A 254 -4.16 46.54 8.83
CA GLU A 254 -3.80 45.81 7.61
C GLU A 254 -2.67 44.79 7.84
N SER A 255 -1.87 44.94 8.89
CA SER A 255 -0.80 43.99 9.23
C SER A 255 -0.67 43.73 10.73
N LEU A 256 -0.43 42.46 11.08
CA LEU A 256 -0.23 41.97 12.44
C LEU A 256 0.90 40.94 12.43
N SER A 257 1.91 41.16 13.26
CA SER A 257 3.02 40.23 13.47
C SER A 257 3.17 39.93 14.95
N ILE A 258 3.11 38.66 15.34
CA ILE A 258 3.41 38.19 16.69
C ILE A 258 4.84 37.65 16.68
N THR A 259 5.74 38.33 17.40
CA THR A 259 7.20 38.14 17.20
C THR A 259 7.98 37.74 18.43
N ASN A 260 7.44 37.99 19.62
CA ASN A 260 8.07 37.59 20.88
C ASN A 260 7.04 37.60 22.01
N GLY A 261 7.47 37.13 23.19
CA GLY A 261 6.66 37.15 24.39
C GLY A 261 5.92 35.83 24.64
N ASN A 262 4.85 35.92 25.42
CA ASN A 262 3.95 34.81 25.72
C ASN A 262 2.61 35.07 25.10
N LEU A 263 2.16 34.11 24.31
CA LEU A 263 0.87 34.09 23.66
C LEU A 263 0.00 33.04 24.32
N GLU A 264 -1.23 33.38 24.65
CA GLU A 264 -2.20 32.38 25.10
C GLU A 264 -3.16 32.02 23.95
N TYR A 265 -3.71 30.81 23.99
CA TYR A 265 -4.75 30.37 23.04
C TYR A 265 -5.88 31.39 22.87
N LYS A 266 -6.32 32.00 23.98
CA LYS A 266 -7.39 32.99 24.00
C LYS A 266 -7.03 34.28 23.24
N ASP A 267 -5.76 34.65 23.17
CA ASP A 267 -5.30 35.84 22.45
C ASP A 267 -5.52 35.67 20.94
N LEU A 268 -5.23 34.47 20.42
CA LEU A 268 -5.43 34.14 19.02
C LEU A 268 -6.92 33.97 18.69
N VAL A 269 -7.67 33.23 19.51
CA VAL A 269 -9.12 33.04 19.31
C VAL A 269 -9.87 34.37 19.33
N TRP A 270 -9.38 35.36 20.07
CA TRP A 270 -9.94 36.72 20.08
C TRP A 270 -9.76 37.47 18.74
N LEU A 271 -8.71 37.16 17.96
CA LEU A 271 -8.49 37.76 16.63
C LEU A 271 -9.55 37.29 15.63
N GLY A 272 -9.75 35.97 15.59
CA GLY A 272 -10.68 35.27 14.71
C GLY A 272 -12.13 35.31 15.17
N GLY A 273 -13.01 34.71 14.38
CA GLY A 273 -14.41 34.53 14.74
C GLY A 273 -15.05 33.36 13.98
N VAL A 274 -15.90 32.60 14.67
CA VAL A 274 -16.68 31.50 14.06
C VAL A 274 -17.77 32.05 13.12
N ILE A 275 -18.16 33.31 13.29
CA ILE A 275 -19.12 34.03 12.44
C ILE A 275 -18.55 35.38 12.00
N ASP A 276 -18.79 35.76 10.74
CA ASP A 276 -18.32 37.00 10.10
C ASP A 276 -18.56 38.28 10.93
N HIS A 277 -19.54 38.26 11.83
CA HIS A 277 -19.94 39.38 12.69
C HIS A 277 -19.00 39.63 13.90
N ASN A 278 -18.12 38.69 14.26
CA ASN A 278 -17.23 38.82 15.43
C ASN A 278 -15.73 38.98 15.12
N VAL A 279 -15.32 38.82 13.85
CA VAL A 279 -13.92 38.99 13.43
C VAL A 279 -13.43 40.41 13.73
N LYS A 280 -12.33 40.54 14.48
CA LYS A 280 -11.80 41.86 14.92
C LYS A 280 -11.01 42.54 13.80
N PHE A 281 -10.02 41.82 13.26
CA PHE A 281 -9.07 42.34 12.26
C PHE A 281 -9.56 42.10 10.83
N ARG A 282 -10.80 42.54 10.51
CA ARG A 282 -11.44 42.20 9.22
C ARG A 282 -10.68 42.62 7.97
N ASN A 283 -9.90 43.69 8.03
CA ASN A 283 -9.14 44.22 6.90
C ASN A 283 -7.67 43.76 6.90
N LEU A 284 -7.31 42.79 7.76
CA LEU A 284 -5.96 42.27 7.83
C LEU A 284 -5.57 41.63 6.49
N LYS A 285 -4.45 42.08 5.94
CA LYS A 285 -3.83 41.57 4.71
C LYS A 285 -2.60 40.74 5.04
N ARG A 286 -1.79 41.14 6.03
CA ARG A 286 -0.55 40.46 6.38
C ARG A 286 -0.60 39.92 7.80
N LEU A 287 -0.37 38.62 7.94
CA LEU A 287 -0.28 37.95 9.23
C LEU A 287 1.07 37.22 9.33
N THR A 288 1.79 37.47 10.42
CA THR A 288 2.98 36.70 10.80
C THR A 288 2.82 36.16 12.22
N VAL A 289 3.11 34.88 12.40
CA VAL A 289 3.19 34.24 13.72
C VAL A 289 4.52 33.53 13.84
N ASP A 290 5.38 34.04 14.72
CA ASP A 290 6.71 33.50 14.95
C ASP A 290 6.80 32.82 16.32
N LEU A 291 6.56 31.51 16.33
CA LEU A 291 6.75 30.68 17.51
C LEU A 291 8.19 30.15 17.66
N GLU A 292 9.16 30.55 16.83
CA GLU A 292 10.57 30.29 17.17
C GLU A 292 11.01 31.20 18.32
N HIS A 293 10.49 32.45 18.34
CA HIS A 293 10.83 33.47 19.33
C HIS A 293 9.69 33.81 20.31
N THR A 294 8.48 33.28 20.07
CA THR A 294 7.32 33.41 20.96
C THR A 294 6.99 32.07 21.61
N LYS A 295 6.73 32.07 22.92
CA LYS A 295 6.16 30.92 23.62
C LYS A 295 4.64 31.01 23.57
N MET A 296 3.97 29.90 23.32
CA MET A 296 2.52 29.85 23.31
C MET A 296 2.02 28.83 24.31
N TYR A 297 0.93 29.15 25.01
CA TYR A 297 0.34 28.31 26.05
C TYR A 297 -1.11 27.95 25.75
N THR A 298 -1.50 26.72 26.08
CA THR A 298 -2.89 26.25 26.04
C THR A 298 -3.72 26.89 27.16
N GLU A 299 -5.03 26.67 27.16
CA GLU A 299 -5.92 27.09 28.25
C GLU A 299 -5.57 26.44 29.60
N THR A 300 -4.89 25.28 29.59
CA THR A 300 -4.43 24.56 30.79
C THR A 300 -3.06 25.04 31.29
N GLY A 301 -2.41 25.94 30.54
CA GLY A 301 -1.10 26.51 30.84
C GLY A 301 0.09 25.71 30.32
N GLU A 302 -0.12 24.75 29.41
CA GLU A 302 0.95 23.93 28.83
C GLU A 302 1.59 24.66 27.63
N GLU A 303 2.92 24.66 27.52
CA GLU A 303 3.61 25.24 26.36
C GLU A 303 3.33 24.39 25.10
N THR A 304 3.05 25.06 23.98
CA THR A 304 2.65 24.41 22.73
C THR A 304 3.13 25.17 21.49
N LYS A 305 3.25 24.45 20.38
CA LYS A 305 3.50 25.00 19.03
C LYS A 305 2.32 24.76 18.08
N ALA A 306 1.15 24.42 18.62
CA ALA A 306 -0.07 24.15 17.88
C ALA A 306 -1.02 25.35 17.90
N LEU A 307 -1.40 25.87 16.74
CA LEU A 307 -2.38 26.96 16.68
C LEU A 307 -3.80 26.42 16.95
N PRO A 308 -4.63 27.16 17.73
CA PRO A 308 -6.00 26.76 18.03
C PRO A 308 -6.87 26.59 16.78
N ALA A 309 -7.94 25.80 16.94
CA ALA A 309 -9.05 25.82 16.00
C ALA A 309 -9.65 27.24 15.90
N TYR A 310 -10.06 27.63 14.70
CA TYR A 310 -10.67 28.94 14.41
C TYR A 310 -9.83 30.21 14.72
N ALA A 311 -8.55 30.08 15.11
CA ALA A 311 -7.70 31.20 15.53
C ALA A 311 -7.73 32.41 14.57
N PHE A 312 -7.69 32.14 13.27
CA PHE A 312 -7.66 33.13 12.19
C PHE A 312 -8.87 32.98 11.24
N SER A 313 -9.91 32.30 11.70
CA SER A 313 -11.16 32.11 10.94
C SER A 313 -11.80 33.46 10.63
N GLY A 314 -12.19 33.64 9.37
CA GLY A 314 -12.89 34.84 8.92
C GLY A 314 -11.96 36.03 8.59
N LEU A 315 -10.64 35.85 8.64
CA LEU A 315 -9.67 36.82 8.11
C LEU A 315 -9.62 36.77 6.57
N ASN A 316 -10.76 37.14 5.98
CA ASN A 316 -11.07 36.90 4.57
C ASN A 316 -10.26 37.79 3.61
N ASN A 317 -9.57 38.82 4.11
CA ASN A 317 -8.78 39.74 3.30
C ASN A 317 -7.28 39.44 3.30
N LEU A 318 -6.85 38.31 3.90
CA LEU A 318 -5.45 37.92 3.92
C LEU A 318 -4.86 37.76 2.52
N GLU A 319 -3.67 38.33 2.35
CA GLU A 319 -2.80 38.25 1.18
C GLU A 319 -1.46 37.62 1.54
N GLU A 320 -1.04 37.71 2.81
CA GLU A 320 0.19 37.10 3.31
C GLU A 320 -0.03 36.35 4.63
N VAL A 321 0.45 35.11 4.68
CA VAL A 321 0.54 34.29 5.90
C VAL A 321 1.96 33.75 6.02
N ARG A 322 2.63 34.07 7.13
CA ARG A 322 3.96 33.57 7.48
C ARG A 322 3.93 32.93 8.86
N LEU A 323 4.25 31.65 8.95
CA LEU A 323 4.28 30.88 10.18
C LEU A 323 5.69 30.30 10.38
N SER A 324 6.31 30.62 11.51
CA SER A 324 7.62 30.08 11.93
C SER A 324 7.48 29.39 13.28
N GLY A 325 8.17 28.27 13.50
CA GLY A 325 8.09 27.47 14.73
C GLY A 325 6.75 26.76 14.99
N VAL A 326 5.70 27.07 14.22
CA VAL A 326 4.39 26.42 14.31
C VAL A 326 4.50 24.98 13.80
N LYS A 327 4.01 24.01 14.59
CA LYS A 327 4.02 22.58 14.27
C LYS A 327 2.66 22.02 13.88
N GLU A 328 1.58 22.52 14.48
CA GLU A 328 0.23 22.04 14.20
C GLU A 328 -0.74 23.20 13.95
N LEU A 329 -1.66 23.01 13.00
CA LEU A 329 -2.78 23.90 12.75
C LEU A 329 -4.07 23.22 13.17
N GLY A 330 -4.83 23.84 14.07
CA GLY A 330 -6.14 23.37 14.49
C GLY A 330 -7.19 23.44 13.37
N SER A 331 -8.32 22.76 13.60
CA SER A 331 -9.39 22.72 12.61
C SER A 331 -9.95 24.12 12.32
N PHE A 332 -10.24 24.42 11.06
CA PHE A 332 -10.78 25.73 10.65
C PHE A 332 -9.90 26.94 11.01
N CYS A 333 -8.61 26.73 11.33
CA CYS A 333 -7.70 27.78 11.81
C CYS A 333 -7.68 29.01 10.89
N PHE A 334 -7.68 28.81 9.57
CA PHE A 334 -7.65 29.82 8.50
C PHE A 334 -8.87 29.71 7.57
N LEU A 335 -10.03 29.37 8.13
CA LEU A 335 -11.28 29.28 7.37
C LEU A 335 -11.54 30.58 6.58
N ASN A 336 -11.78 30.46 5.27
CA ASN A 336 -12.03 31.54 4.31
C ASN A 336 -10.88 32.56 4.11
N ALA A 337 -9.64 32.22 4.51
CA ALA A 337 -8.50 33.12 4.37
C ALA A 337 -8.33 33.61 2.91
N GLY A 338 -8.25 34.93 2.73
CA GLY A 338 -8.06 35.56 1.42
C GLY A 338 -9.26 35.50 0.45
N ASN A 339 -10.40 34.90 0.82
CA ASN A 339 -11.55 34.76 -0.07
C ASN A 339 -12.18 36.10 -0.51
N ARG A 340 -12.07 37.15 0.33
CA ARG A 340 -12.47 38.52 0.00
C ARG A 340 -11.31 39.38 -0.54
N SER A 341 -10.08 38.89 -0.51
CA SER A 341 -8.96 39.58 -1.17
C SER A 341 -9.15 39.55 -2.69
N SER A 342 -8.81 40.68 -3.33
CA SER A 342 -8.80 40.78 -4.79
C SER A 342 -7.82 39.79 -5.42
N GLN A 343 -6.66 39.57 -4.78
CA GLN A 343 -5.60 38.69 -5.26
C GLN A 343 -5.65 37.30 -4.64
N GLY A 344 -6.19 37.15 -3.42
CA GLY A 344 -6.02 35.93 -2.61
C GLY A 344 -4.65 35.90 -1.93
N LEU A 345 -4.31 34.78 -1.28
CA LEU A 345 -3.02 34.55 -0.64
C LEU A 345 -1.89 34.54 -1.69
N GLU A 346 -1.01 35.54 -1.63
CA GLU A 346 0.18 35.70 -2.48
C GLU A 346 1.44 35.17 -1.81
N VAL A 347 1.58 35.40 -0.51
CA VAL A 347 2.66 34.86 0.32
C VAL A 347 2.07 33.82 1.26
N PHE A 348 2.58 32.59 1.16
CA PHE A 348 2.13 31.47 1.99
C PHE A 348 3.33 30.66 2.45
N GLU A 349 3.82 30.97 3.64
CA GLU A 349 5.02 30.37 4.21
C GLU A 349 4.64 29.64 5.50
N ILE A 350 4.41 28.32 5.39
CA ILE A 350 4.02 27.47 6.52
C ILE A 350 4.88 26.20 6.62
N SER A 351 6.10 26.25 6.10
CA SER A 351 6.95 25.06 5.93
C SER A 351 7.33 24.38 7.24
N SER A 352 7.23 25.04 8.40
CA SER A 352 7.52 24.41 9.71
C SER A 352 6.43 23.44 10.19
N VAL A 353 5.23 23.51 9.60
CA VAL A 353 4.03 22.78 10.04
C VAL A 353 4.12 21.32 9.65
N THR A 354 3.90 20.43 10.62
CA THR A 354 3.90 18.97 10.44
C THR A 354 2.49 18.37 10.44
N LYS A 355 1.52 19.04 11.07
CA LYS A 355 0.12 18.58 11.12
C LYS A 355 -0.85 19.69 10.78
N ILE A 356 -1.71 19.44 9.80
CA ILE A 356 -2.76 20.36 9.36
C ILE A 356 -4.09 19.67 9.60
N ALA A 357 -4.86 20.13 10.58
CA ALA A 357 -6.13 19.50 10.93
C ALA A 357 -7.23 19.72 9.87
N ASN A 358 -8.37 19.07 10.10
CA ASN A 358 -9.51 19.13 9.19
C ASN A 358 -9.95 20.57 8.94
N HIS A 359 -10.23 20.90 7.69
CA HIS A 359 -10.73 22.21 7.27
C HIS A 359 -9.84 23.41 7.61
N ALA A 360 -8.56 23.21 7.96
CA ALA A 360 -7.68 24.31 8.41
C ALA A 360 -7.67 25.52 7.47
N PHE A 361 -7.63 25.33 6.15
CA PHE A 361 -7.72 26.35 5.10
C PHE A 361 -8.96 26.18 4.20
N ASN A 362 -10.04 25.61 4.73
CA ASN A 362 -11.28 25.45 3.96
C ASN A 362 -11.84 26.81 3.51
N GLY A 363 -12.18 26.93 2.23
CA GLY A 363 -12.64 28.17 1.62
C GLY A 363 -11.56 29.23 1.43
N ALA A 364 -10.29 28.92 1.71
CA ALA A 364 -9.19 29.84 1.43
C ALA A 364 -9.07 30.09 -0.08
N LYS A 365 -8.64 31.29 -0.46
CA LYS A 365 -8.38 31.66 -1.87
C LYS A 365 -6.91 31.96 -2.03
N PHE A 366 -6.25 31.22 -2.93
CA PHE A 366 -4.87 31.46 -3.33
C PHE A 366 -4.81 32.28 -4.60
N THR A 367 -3.72 33.04 -4.78
CA THR A 367 -3.52 33.80 -6.02
C THR A 367 -3.36 32.87 -7.22
N VAL A 368 -3.92 33.26 -8.36
CA VAL A 368 -3.79 32.53 -9.63
C VAL A 368 -2.34 32.46 -10.15
N ARG A 369 -1.44 33.27 -9.58
CA ARG A 369 0.00 33.25 -9.88
C ARG A 369 0.75 32.15 -9.13
N MET A 370 0.18 31.63 -8.05
CA MET A 370 0.82 30.59 -7.22
C MET A 370 0.68 29.25 -7.94
N LYS A 371 1.78 28.79 -8.55
CA LYS A 371 1.82 27.53 -9.28
C LYS A 371 2.14 26.34 -8.39
N THR A 372 2.94 26.55 -7.35
CA THR A 372 3.37 25.48 -6.46
C THR A 372 2.97 25.80 -5.04
N LEU A 373 2.30 24.85 -4.39
CA LEU A 373 2.05 24.85 -2.96
C LEU A 373 3.15 24.05 -2.27
N SER A 374 3.93 24.66 -1.36
CA SER A 374 5.05 23.98 -0.70
C SER A 374 4.72 23.61 0.75
N LEU A 375 4.67 22.32 1.04
CA LEU A 375 4.37 21.72 2.35
C LEU A 375 5.38 20.62 2.73
N PRO A 376 6.70 20.87 2.65
CA PRO A 376 7.73 19.83 2.70
C PRO A 376 7.75 19.02 4.00
N ASN A 377 7.37 19.63 5.13
CA ASN A 377 7.38 18.99 6.44
C ASN A 377 5.99 18.48 6.88
N ALA A 378 4.93 18.71 6.10
CA ALA A 378 3.59 18.27 6.47
C ALA A 378 3.53 16.74 6.41
N GLN A 379 3.30 16.11 7.56
CA GLN A 379 3.16 14.66 7.72
C GLN A 379 1.70 14.23 7.67
N ILE A 380 0.80 15.04 8.23
CA ILE A 380 -0.63 14.76 8.28
C ILE A 380 -1.39 15.97 7.75
N ILE A 381 -2.21 15.76 6.73
CA ILE A 381 -3.16 16.76 6.23
C ILE A 381 -4.56 16.18 6.35
N GLY A 382 -5.39 16.82 7.16
CA GLY A 382 -6.73 16.36 7.49
C GLY A 382 -7.75 16.54 6.37
N ASN A 383 -8.96 16.09 6.64
CA ASN A 383 -10.07 16.13 5.70
C ASN A 383 -10.39 17.57 5.31
N SER A 384 -10.55 17.82 4.00
CA SER A 384 -10.90 19.14 3.44
C SER A 384 -10.00 20.29 3.92
N ALA A 385 -8.76 20.00 4.34
CA ALA A 385 -7.83 20.98 4.89
C ALA A 385 -7.57 22.15 3.93
N PHE A 386 -7.44 21.86 2.63
CA PHE A 386 -7.25 22.82 1.54
C PHE A 386 -8.37 22.68 0.49
N ASP A 387 -9.62 22.59 0.96
CA ASP A 387 -10.79 22.71 0.08
C ASP A 387 -10.96 24.20 -0.32
N SER A 388 -10.14 24.64 -1.27
CA SER A 388 -9.84 26.06 -1.54
C SER A 388 -10.33 26.55 -2.91
N GLY A 389 -11.59 26.28 -3.24
CA GLY A 389 -12.39 27.03 -4.22
C GLY A 389 -11.74 27.32 -5.59
N GLY A 390 -11.02 26.37 -6.19
CA GLY A 390 -10.46 26.52 -7.54
C GLY A 390 -9.01 26.99 -7.59
N ALA A 391 -8.21 26.76 -6.54
CA ALA A 391 -6.78 27.05 -6.58
C ALA A 391 -6.10 26.31 -7.77
N ASN A 392 -5.43 27.07 -8.63
CA ASN A 392 -4.92 26.58 -9.91
C ASN A 392 -3.44 26.18 -9.81
N PHE A 393 -3.09 25.42 -8.79
CA PHE A 393 -1.74 24.87 -8.64
C PHE A 393 -1.40 23.97 -9.84
N THR A 394 -0.13 23.95 -10.24
CA THR A 394 0.42 22.95 -11.16
C THR A 394 0.99 21.78 -10.37
N SER A 395 1.62 22.05 -9.22
CA SER A 395 2.23 21.04 -8.35
C SER A 395 2.08 21.37 -6.87
N VAL A 396 2.28 20.36 -6.02
CA VAL A 396 2.39 20.50 -4.56
C VAL A 396 3.59 19.70 -4.07
N ASP A 397 4.38 20.29 -3.19
CA ASP A 397 5.47 19.58 -2.51
C ASP A 397 4.92 18.95 -1.22
N LEU A 398 4.83 17.63 -1.25
CA LEU A 398 4.36 16.76 -0.17
C LEU A 398 5.47 15.82 0.31
N SER A 399 6.74 16.25 0.25
CA SER A 399 7.90 15.37 0.48
C SER A 399 7.90 14.67 1.85
N GLY A 400 7.27 15.26 2.87
CA GLY A 400 7.16 14.70 4.23
C GLY A 400 5.86 13.95 4.53
N ILE A 401 4.96 13.79 3.56
CA ILE A 401 3.59 13.32 3.83
C ILE A 401 3.56 11.85 4.25
N VAL A 402 2.70 11.57 5.23
CA VAL A 402 2.40 10.22 5.73
C VAL A 402 0.91 9.91 5.53
N GLU A 403 0.03 10.89 5.82
CA GLU A 403 -1.42 10.72 5.73
C GLU A 403 -2.11 11.91 5.07
N LEU A 404 -2.96 11.62 4.08
CA LEU A 404 -3.84 12.58 3.43
C LEU A 404 -5.30 12.22 3.70
N GLY A 405 -6.05 13.17 4.25
CA GLY A 405 -7.47 13.04 4.53
C GLY A 405 -8.34 13.10 3.28
N GLU A 406 -9.60 12.74 3.45
CA GLU A 406 -10.60 12.82 2.38
C GLU A 406 -10.78 14.27 1.94
N ASN A 407 -10.86 14.49 0.62
CA ASN A 407 -11.04 15.83 0.05
C ASN A 407 -9.96 16.84 0.49
N ALA A 408 -8.79 16.39 0.95
CA ALA A 408 -7.73 17.24 1.52
C ALA A 408 -7.44 18.47 0.65
N PHE A 409 -7.37 18.31 -0.68
CA PHE A 409 -7.18 19.37 -1.66
C PHE A 409 -8.37 19.48 -2.63
N LYS A 410 -9.59 19.29 -2.15
CA LYS A 410 -10.79 19.42 -2.97
C LYS A 410 -10.86 20.82 -3.62
N GLU A 411 -11.40 20.88 -4.84
CA GLU A 411 -11.39 22.09 -5.70
C GLU A 411 -9.98 22.62 -6.05
N CYS A 412 -8.89 22.01 -5.56
CA CYS A 412 -7.58 22.14 -6.19
C CYS A 412 -7.52 21.14 -7.36
N SER A 413 -6.66 21.43 -8.32
CA SER A 413 -6.39 20.48 -9.40
C SER A 413 -4.92 20.52 -9.76
N PHE A 414 -4.26 19.36 -9.75
CA PHE A 414 -2.81 19.28 -9.98
C PHE A 414 -2.50 18.67 -11.36
N GLU A 415 -1.39 19.10 -11.95
CA GLU A 415 -0.81 18.55 -13.17
C GLU A 415 0.29 17.55 -12.85
N GLU A 416 1.01 17.76 -11.74
CA GLU A 416 2.05 16.86 -11.27
C GLU A 416 1.89 16.62 -9.77
N LEU A 417 1.85 15.36 -9.39
CA LEU A 417 1.84 14.89 -8.01
C LEU A 417 2.94 13.87 -7.81
N VAL A 418 3.77 14.11 -6.79
CA VAL A 418 4.84 13.21 -6.39
C VAL A 418 4.60 12.83 -4.94
N PHE A 419 4.33 11.55 -4.69
CA PHE A 419 4.14 11.01 -3.35
C PHE A 419 5.42 10.31 -2.88
N PRO A 420 5.90 10.60 -1.65
CA PRO A 420 7.07 9.97 -1.07
C PRO A 420 6.78 8.54 -0.60
N GLU A 421 7.85 7.78 -0.35
CA GLU A 421 7.78 6.43 0.23
C GLU A 421 7.17 6.41 1.63
N SER A 422 7.15 7.54 2.34
CA SER A 422 6.54 7.67 3.67
C SER A 422 5.01 7.65 3.65
N LEU A 423 4.36 7.82 2.49
CA LEU A 423 2.90 7.83 2.40
C LEU A 423 2.33 6.47 2.83
N ARG A 424 1.38 6.47 3.77
CA ARG A 424 0.72 5.27 4.30
C ARG A 424 -0.77 5.23 3.99
N SER A 425 -1.42 6.40 3.95
CA SER A 425 -2.87 6.51 3.72
C SER A 425 -3.22 7.72 2.87
N ILE A 426 -4.16 7.54 1.95
CA ILE A 426 -4.71 8.61 1.12
C ILE A 426 -6.23 8.50 1.01
N GLY A 427 -6.92 9.58 1.39
CA GLY A 427 -8.37 9.63 1.43
C GLY A 427 -9.03 9.76 0.06
N ARG A 428 -10.33 9.46 0.01
CA ARG A 428 -11.17 9.69 -1.17
C ARG A 428 -11.04 11.13 -1.66
N ASN A 429 -10.79 11.28 -2.95
CA ASN A 429 -10.70 12.59 -3.62
C ASN A 429 -9.71 13.56 -2.92
N ALA A 430 -8.68 13.01 -2.27
CA ALA A 430 -7.70 13.82 -1.54
C ALA A 430 -6.97 14.79 -2.45
N THR A 431 -6.64 14.39 -3.68
CA THR A 431 -5.85 15.18 -4.64
C THR A 431 -6.48 15.09 -6.03
N PRO A 432 -7.55 15.86 -6.32
CA PRO A 432 -8.13 15.90 -7.65
C PRO A 432 -7.09 16.34 -8.70
N ILE A 433 -7.16 15.77 -9.91
CA ILE A 433 -6.18 16.01 -10.98
C ILE A 433 -6.78 16.63 -12.24
N LYS A 434 -5.95 17.39 -12.96
CA LYS A 434 -6.28 17.99 -14.27
C LYS A 434 -6.18 16.97 -15.42
N GLU A 435 -6.58 17.41 -16.62
CA GLU A 435 -6.22 16.74 -17.87
C GLU A 435 -4.69 16.60 -17.99
N ARG A 436 -4.25 15.41 -18.41
CA ARG A 436 -2.86 15.01 -18.66
C ARG A 436 -1.96 15.06 -17.44
N ALA A 437 -2.56 15.01 -16.25
CA ALA A 437 -1.81 14.98 -15.02
C ALA A 437 -0.96 13.72 -14.89
N SER A 438 0.16 13.86 -14.18
CA SER A 438 1.06 12.77 -13.83
C SER A 438 1.09 12.58 -12.32
N VAL A 439 0.96 11.32 -11.89
CA VAL A 439 1.10 10.92 -10.49
C VAL A 439 2.26 9.95 -10.39
N THR A 440 3.24 10.27 -9.55
CA THR A 440 4.40 9.42 -9.31
C THR A 440 4.45 9.01 -7.85
N PHE A 441 4.56 7.71 -7.59
CA PHE A 441 4.88 7.18 -6.28
C PHE A 441 6.37 6.85 -6.21
N LEU A 442 7.09 7.49 -5.29
CA LEU A 442 8.49 7.22 -5.03
C LEU A 442 8.64 6.07 -4.04
N SER A 443 9.58 5.18 -4.30
CA SER A 443 10.08 4.23 -3.30
C SER A 443 11.43 3.66 -3.71
N GLU A 444 12.29 3.45 -2.71
CA GLU A 444 13.55 2.74 -2.87
C GLU A 444 13.43 1.23 -2.59
N THR A 445 12.32 0.77 -2.00
CA THR A 445 12.05 -0.64 -1.67
C THR A 445 10.88 -1.20 -2.48
N ALA A 446 10.32 -2.36 -2.11
CA ALA A 446 9.08 -2.88 -2.72
C ALA A 446 7.89 -2.42 -1.85
N PRO A 447 7.36 -1.20 -2.04
CA PRO A 447 6.39 -0.64 -1.12
C PRO A 447 5.03 -1.31 -1.31
N GLU A 448 4.33 -1.48 -0.20
CA GLU A 448 2.90 -1.71 -0.23
C GLU A 448 2.19 -0.43 -0.71
N MET A 449 1.19 -0.60 -1.56
CA MET A 449 0.29 0.46 -1.97
C MET A 449 -0.32 1.14 -0.71
N PRO A 450 -0.34 2.49 -0.63
CA PRO A 450 -0.93 3.17 0.50
C PRO A 450 -2.42 2.80 0.63
N THR A 451 -2.90 2.71 1.87
CA THR A 451 -4.31 2.44 2.14
C THR A 451 -5.16 3.56 1.55
N ILE A 452 -6.13 3.21 0.71
CA ILE A 452 -7.08 4.17 0.14
C ILE A 452 -8.40 4.07 0.89
N THR A 453 -8.87 5.18 1.46
CA THR A 453 -10.22 5.24 2.04
C THR A 453 -11.21 5.66 0.95
N GLY A 454 -12.21 4.82 0.64
CA GLY A 454 -13.23 5.11 -0.36
C GLY A 454 -12.88 4.68 -1.80
N HIS A 455 -13.39 5.40 -2.81
CA HIS A 455 -13.33 4.95 -4.22
C HIS A 455 -11.97 5.22 -4.90
N THR A 456 -11.57 6.48 -4.98
CA THR A 456 -10.40 6.94 -5.74
C THR A 456 -9.87 8.22 -5.10
N PRO A 457 -8.56 8.35 -4.88
CA PRO A 457 -7.97 9.55 -4.29
C PRO A 457 -7.82 10.72 -5.27
N PHE A 458 -8.01 10.48 -6.58
CA PHE A 458 -7.66 11.44 -7.65
C PHE A 458 -8.86 12.09 -8.37
N GLY A 459 -10.08 11.89 -7.86
CA GLY A 459 -11.31 12.31 -8.53
C GLY A 459 -11.97 11.17 -9.31
N ASP A 460 -13.07 11.47 -10.02
CA ASP A 460 -13.92 10.47 -10.68
C ASP A 460 -13.17 9.67 -11.76
N THR A 461 -13.20 8.33 -11.65
CA THR A 461 -12.46 7.40 -12.50
C THR A 461 -12.90 7.42 -13.97
N ASP A 462 -14.13 7.82 -14.27
CA ASP A 462 -14.63 7.86 -15.65
C ASP A 462 -14.08 9.07 -16.41
N GLU A 463 -13.94 10.22 -15.75
CA GLU A 463 -13.31 11.41 -16.33
C GLU A 463 -11.82 11.21 -16.61
N LEU A 464 -11.14 10.35 -15.84
CA LEU A 464 -9.69 10.16 -15.94
C LEU A 464 -9.25 9.54 -17.26
N LYS A 465 -10.10 8.72 -17.88
CA LYS A 465 -9.85 8.13 -19.20
C LYS A 465 -9.74 9.21 -20.27
N GLU A 466 -10.64 10.18 -20.25
CA GLU A 466 -10.68 11.28 -21.20
C GLU A 466 -9.57 12.30 -20.93
N LYS A 467 -9.16 12.41 -19.65
CA LYS A 467 -8.06 13.26 -19.22
C LYS A 467 -6.68 12.79 -19.69
N ASN A 468 -6.49 11.54 -20.15
CA ASN A 468 -5.17 11.02 -20.53
C ASN A 468 -4.12 11.13 -19.40
N ALA A 469 -4.56 10.91 -18.16
CA ALA A 469 -3.72 10.95 -16.97
C ALA A 469 -2.78 9.73 -16.90
N ALA A 470 -1.60 9.93 -16.31
CA ALA A 470 -0.58 8.89 -16.17
C ALA A 470 -0.22 8.65 -14.70
N VAL A 471 0.03 7.39 -14.36
CA VAL A 471 0.53 6.99 -13.05
C VAL A 471 1.82 6.20 -13.22
N THR A 472 2.84 6.58 -12.47
CA THR A 472 4.13 5.90 -12.40
C THR A 472 4.32 5.34 -11.00
N VAL A 473 4.51 4.02 -10.91
CA VAL A 473 4.77 3.31 -9.66
C VAL A 473 6.22 2.82 -9.60
N PRO A 474 6.74 2.48 -8.41
CA PRO A 474 8.04 1.83 -8.29
C PRO A 474 8.01 0.46 -8.99
N GLY A 475 9.07 0.12 -9.74
CA GLY A 475 9.14 -1.17 -10.47
C GLY A 475 9.00 -2.39 -9.57
N ALA A 476 9.54 -2.32 -8.35
CA ALA A 476 9.40 -3.38 -7.35
C ALA A 476 7.98 -3.47 -6.74
N GLY A 477 7.14 -2.45 -6.93
CA GLY A 477 5.77 -2.36 -6.43
C GLY A 477 4.68 -2.63 -7.47
N ILE A 478 5.02 -3.04 -8.70
CA ILE A 478 4.06 -3.23 -9.81
C ILE A 478 2.82 -4.05 -9.38
N SER A 479 3.01 -5.21 -8.74
CA SER A 479 1.90 -6.07 -8.32
C SER A 479 1.11 -5.50 -7.14
N SER A 480 1.77 -4.77 -6.22
CA SER A 480 1.07 -4.15 -5.09
C SER A 480 0.14 -3.02 -5.55
N TYR A 481 0.57 -2.22 -6.52
CA TYR A 481 -0.22 -1.09 -7.02
C TYR A 481 -1.24 -1.48 -8.07
N TYR A 482 -0.83 -2.25 -9.08
CA TYR A 482 -1.68 -2.62 -10.21
C TYR A 482 -2.44 -3.93 -10.01
N GLY A 483 -2.20 -4.67 -8.93
CA GLY A 483 -2.91 -5.91 -8.61
C GLY A 483 -2.05 -7.16 -8.81
N GLU A 484 -2.36 -8.22 -8.07
CA GLU A 484 -1.51 -9.42 -7.94
C GLU A 484 -1.18 -10.11 -9.27
N LYS A 485 -2.08 -10.02 -10.26
CA LYS A 485 -1.89 -10.58 -11.60
C LYS A 485 -1.01 -9.73 -12.50
N VAL A 486 -0.87 -8.44 -12.20
CA VAL A 486 -0.03 -7.52 -12.95
C VAL A 486 1.39 -7.62 -12.38
N THR A 487 2.27 -8.30 -13.10
CA THR A 487 3.67 -8.48 -12.70
C THR A 487 4.61 -7.96 -13.78
N ASN A 488 5.90 -7.90 -13.48
CA ASN A 488 6.93 -7.66 -14.49
C ASN A 488 7.45 -8.94 -15.15
N THR A 489 6.76 -10.08 -15.02
CA THR A 489 7.21 -11.39 -15.57
C THR A 489 6.25 -12.01 -16.56
N SER A 490 5.01 -11.52 -16.64
CA SER A 490 3.94 -12.10 -17.42
C SER A 490 3.17 -11.06 -18.22
N VAL A 491 2.43 -11.52 -19.23
CA VAL A 491 1.41 -10.71 -19.90
C VAL A 491 0.17 -10.55 -18.99
N PHE A 492 -0.54 -9.43 -19.12
CA PHE A 492 -1.79 -9.14 -18.41
C PHE A 492 -2.74 -8.34 -19.30
N VAL A 493 -4.02 -8.28 -18.91
CA VAL A 493 -5.05 -7.49 -19.60
C VAL A 493 -5.55 -6.34 -18.73
N LYS A 494 -6.32 -5.44 -19.33
CA LYS A 494 -6.84 -4.25 -18.64
C LYS A 494 -7.69 -4.60 -17.41
N GLU A 495 -8.42 -5.70 -17.45
CA GLU A 495 -9.27 -6.19 -16.37
C GLU A 495 -8.48 -6.63 -15.14
N ASP A 496 -7.22 -7.05 -15.32
CA ASP A 496 -6.33 -7.44 -14.22
C ASP A 496 -5.81 -6.22 -13.43
N ILE A 497 -5.82 -5.03 -14.04
CA ILE A 497 -5.36 -3.80 -13.41
C ILE A 497 -6.34 -3.38 -12.31
N ASN A 498 -5.77 -3.02 -11.15
CA ASN A 498 -6.45 -2.42 -10.01
C ASN A 498 -7.44 -1.34 -10.51
N PRO A 499 -8.73 -1.44 -10.14
CA PRO A 499 -9.77 -0.52 -10.63
C PRO A 499 -9.43 0.97 -10.50
N ILE A 500 -8.64 1.36 -9.50
CA ILE A 500 -8.20 2.74 -9.29
C ILE A 500 -7.38 3.26 -10.48
N PHE A 501 -6.51 2.42 -11.05
CA PHE A 501 -5.59 2.76 -12.13
C PHE A 501 -6.00 2.22 -13.51
N ARG A 502 -7.08 1.44 -13.59
CA ARG A 502 -7.52 0.78 -14.83
C ARG A 502 -7.72 1.71 -16.01
N ASN A 503 -8.12 2.96 -15.75
CA ASN A 503 -8.34 3.98 -16.79
C ASN A 503 -7.16 4.93 -17.03
N TRP A 504 -6.01 4.66 -16.41
CA TRP A 504 -4.82 5.50 -16.49
C TRP A 504 -3.82 4.94 -17.51
N ASN A 505 -2.95 5.82 -18.01
CA ASN A 505 -1.70 5.39 -18.63
C ASN A 505 -0.75 4.91 -17.52
N ILE A 506 -0.56 3.59 -17.44
CA ILE A 506 0.25 2.95 -16.40
C ILE A 506 1.73 2.93 -16.79
N ASN A 507 2.61 3.22 -15.83
CA ASN A 507 4.05 3.20 -16.00
C ASN A 507 4.72 2.64 -14.74
N ALA A 508 5.92 2.10 -14.88
CA ALA A 508 6.69 1.64 -13.74
C ALA A 508 8.15 2.07 -13.89
N THR A 509 8.74 2.57 -12.80
CA THR A 509 10.13 3.04 -12.80
C THR A 509 11.07 1.90 -13.17
N GLY A 510 12.00 2.16 -14.11
CA GLY A 510 12.95 1.17 -14.62
C GLY A 510 12.35 0.08 -15.51
N HIS A 511 11.11 0.25 -15.97
CA HIS A 511 10.43 -0.71 -16.84
C HIS A 511 9.76 0.01 -18.02
N CYS A 512 9.77 -0.64 -19.18
CA CYS A 512 8.99 -0.27 -20.34
C CYS A 512 7.66 -1.04 -20.35
N LEU A 513 6.58 -0.36 -20.72
CA LEU A 513 5.30 -0.99 -21.01
C LEU A 513 5.26 -1.40 -22.49
N VAL A 514 5.13 -2.69 -22.74
CA VAL A 514 4.83 -3.25 -24.07
C VAL A 514 3.33 -3.47 -24.18
N LYS A 515 2.69 -2.84 -25.16
CA LYS A 515 1.27 -3.02 -25.48
C LYS A 515 1.15 -3.88 -26.74
N TYR A 516 0.43 -4.99 -26.67
CA TYR A 516 0.14 -5.84 -27.83
C TYR A 516 -1.28 -5.62 -28.31
N MET A 517 -1.44 -5.43 -29.62
CA MET A 517 -2.72 -5.25 -30.30
C MET A 517 -3.03 -6.49 -31.15
N VAL A 518 -3.99 -7.32 -30.73
CA VAL A 518 -4.41 -8.54 -31.45
C VAL A 518 -5.92 -8.49 -31.64
N ASP A 519 -6.40 -8.47 -32.88
CA ASP A 519 -7.83 -8.42 -33.22
C ASP A 519 -8.61 -7.30 -32.48
N SER A 520 -8.03 -6.10 -32.43
CA SER A 520 -8.55 -4.94 -31.66
C SER A 520 -8.61 -5.13 -30.13
N LYS A 521 -8.07 -6.23 -29.60
CA LYS A 521 -7.91 -6.45 -28.16
C LYS A 521 -6.51 -6.05 -27.72
N GLU A 522 -6.44 -5.52 -26.50
CA GLU A 522 -5.19 -5.03 -25.91
C GLU A 522 -4.73 -5.98 -24.82
N SER A 523 -3.44 -6.31 -24.83
CA SER A 523 -2.74 -6.94 -23.70
C SER A 523 -1.41 -6.22 -23.45
N PHE A 524 -0.83 -6.41 -22.28
CA PHE A 524 0.27 -5.60 -21.79
C PHE A 524 1.32 -6.46 -21.10
N ALA A 525 2.57 -6.00 -21.12
CA ALA A 525 3.64 -6.57 -20.31
C ALA A 525 4.61 -5.47 -19.85
N PHE A 526 5.03 -5.53 -18.58
CA PHE A 526 6.15 -4.74 -18.10
C PHE A 526 7.46 -5.50 -18.34
N VAL A 527 8.39 -4.85 -19.04
CA VAL A 527 9.74 -5.37 -19.33
C VAL A 527 10.76 -4.44 -18.68
N PRO A 528 11.71 -4.92 -17.87
CA PRO A 528 12.79 -4.06 -17.37
C PRO A 528 13.50 -3.36 -18.53
N GLU A 529 13.81 -2.07 -18.36
CA GLU A 529 14.38 -1.26 -19.43
C GLU A 529 15.73 -1.84 -19.91
N GLY A 530 15.86 -2.04 -21.22
CA GLY A 530 17.05 -2.63 -21.85
C GLY A 530 17.12 -4.17 -21.82
N GLU A 531 16.15 -4.84 -21.19
CA GLU A 531 16.06 -6.30 -21.13
C GLU A 531 15.23 -6.89 -22.28
N LYS A 532 15.38 -8.21 -22.48
CA LYS A 532 14.62 -8.97 -23.45
C LYS A 532 13.15 -9.13 -23.03
N ILE A 533 12.24 -9.14 -23.99
CA ILE A 533 10.80 -9.40 -23.75
C ILE A 533 10.62 -10.73 -23.01
N GLY A 534 11.25 -11.81 -23.47
CA GLY A 534 11.12 -13.14 -22.89
C GLY A 534 9.79 -13.83 -23.26
N GLU A 535 9.78 -15.15 -23.20
CA GLU A 535 8.65 -15.97 -23.66
C GLU A 535 7.37 -15.76 -22.83
N ALA A 536 7.50 -15.65 -21.50
CA ALA A 536 6.37 -15.46 -20.60
C ALA A 536 5.64 -14.11 -20.75
N ARG A 537 6.23 -13.14 -21.45
CA ARG A 537 5.67 -11.79 -21.69
C ARG A 537 5.08 -11.62 -23.09
N LEU A 538 4.98 -12.70 -23.87
CA LEU A 538 4.29 -12.71 -25.16
C LEU A 538 2.86 -13.24 -24.96
N PRO A 539 1.82 -12.56 -25.48
CA PRO A 539 0.48 -13.11 -25.49
C PRO A 539 0.35 -14.25 -26.51
N GLU A 540 -0.66 -15.09 -26.32
CA GLU A 540 -1.07 -16.04 -27.33
C GLU A 540 -1.66 -15.32 -28.56
N VAL A 541 -1.37 -15.84 -29.74
CA VAL A 541 -1.82 -15.29 -31.02
C VAL A 541 -2.53 -16.38 -31.81
N THR A 542 -3.78 -16.12 -32.19
CA THR A 542 -4.48 -16.97 -33.16
C THR A 542 -3.83 -16.78 -34.52
N ILE A 543 -3.29 -17.85 -35.10
CA ILE A 543 -2.66 -17.81 -36.42
C ILE A 543 -3.76 -17.98 -37.47
N PRO A 544 -3.92 -17.01 -38.41
CA PRO A 544 -4.85 -17.15 -39.51
C PRO A 544 -4.52 -18.39 -40.36
N GLU A 545 -5.56 -19.04 -40.90
CA GLU A 545 -5.39 -20.20 -41.80
C GLU A 545 -4.47 -19.86 -42.97
N GLY A 546 -3.58 -20.79 -43.31
CA GLY A 546 -2.59 -20.61 -44.38
C GLY A 546 -1.42 -19.69 -44.02
N LYS A 547 -1.33 -19.17 -42.79
CA LYS A 547 -0.24 -18.27 -42.38
C LYS A 547 0.68 -18.85 -41.31
N VAL A 548 1.84 -18.22 -41.16
CA VAL A 548 2.81 -18.47 -40.10
C VAL A 548 3.09 -17.18 -39.34
N PHE A 549 3.10 -17.27 -38.01
CA PHE A 549 3.45 -16.15 -37.15
C PHE A 549 4.96 -15.91 -37.17
N LYS A 550 5.40 -14.67 -37.43
CA LYS A 550 6.82 -14.30 -37.51
C LYS A 550 7.34 -13.52 -36.32
N GLY A 551 6.45 -12.95 -35.53
CA GLY A 551 6.79 -12.07 -34.41
C GLY A 551 5.91 -10.83 -34.44
N TRP A 552 6.44 -9.74 -33.90
CA TRP A 552 5.68 -8.52 -33.65
C TRP A 552 6.32 -7.33 -34.35
N SER A 553 5.55 -6.30 -34.68
CA SER A 553 6.04 -5.08 -35.33
C SER A 553 5.42 -3.85 -34.69
N GLU A 554 6.17 -2.75 -34.61
CA GLU A 554 5.62 -1.44 -34.20
C GLU A 554 4.57 -0.90 -35.17
N LYS A 555 4.62 -1.36 -36.42
CA LYS A 555 3.68 -0.99 -37.47
C LYS A 555 2.65 -2.09 -37.66
N GLU A 556 1.39 -1.68 -37.74
CA GLU A 556 0.24 -2.55 -37.98
C GLU A 556 0.32 -3.31 -39.31
N ASP A 557 0.99 -2.74 -40.33
CA ASP A 557 1.20 -3.39 -41.63
C ASP A 557 2.34 -4.42 -41.65
N GLY A 558 3.04 -4.61 -40.52
CA GLY A 558 4.16 -5.54 -40.40
C GLY A 558 5.46 -5.10 -41.07
N SER A 559 5.54 -3.89 -41.62
CA SER A 559 6.74 -3.37 -42.31
C SER A 559 7.82 -2.79 -41.37
N GLY A 560 7.69 -3.04 -40.06
CA GLY A 560 8.61 -2.58 -39.03
C GLY A 560 9.73 -3.57 -38.74
N GLU A 561 10.58 -3.23 -37.76
CA GLU A 561 11.48 -4.20 -37.15
C GLU A 561 10.68 -5.30 -36.45
N LEU A 562 11.18 -6.54 -36.53
CA LEU A 562 10.53 -7.69 -35.90
C LEU A 562 10.98 -7.84 -34.43
N PHE A 563 10.00 -7.79 -33.54
CA PHE A 563 10.15 -8.05 -32.12
C PHE A 563 9.78 -9.50 -31.80
N THR A 564 10.64 -10.17 -31.04
CA THR A 564 10.47 -11.56 -30.58
C THR A 564 10.78 -11.65 -29.09
N LYS A 565 10.70 -12.85 -28.50
CA LYS A 565 11.13 -13.09 -27.11
C LYS A 565 12.58 -12.65 -26.84
N ASP A 566 13.42 -12.57 -27.86
CA ASP A 566 14.83 -12.21 -27.75
C ASP A 566 15.11 -10.71 -28.01
N SER A 567 14.10 -9.93 -28.40
CA SER A 567 14.23 -8.50 -28.65
C SER A 567 14.25 -7.71 -27.35
N LYS A 568 15.10 -6.69 -27.28
CA LYS A 568 15.21 -5.77 -26.14
C LYS A 568 14.24 -4.61 -26.28
N VAL A 569 13.79 -4.06 -25.15
CA VAL A 569 12.87 -2.92 -25.12
C VAL A 569 13.50 -1.77 -24.33
N GLU A 570 13.62 -0.60 -24.96
CA GLU A 570 14.25 0.61 -24.37
C GLU A 570 13.23 1.72 -24.08
N LYS A 571 11.98 1.57 -24.53
CA LYS A 571 10.90 2.55 -24.32
C LYS A 571 9.55 1.86 -24.38
N ASN A 572 8.51 2.54 -23.87
CA ASN A 572 7.13 2.09 -24.05
C ASN A 572 6.82 1.95 -25.56
N ILE A 573 6.19 0.83 -25.94
CA ILE A 573 6.03 0.42 -27.34
C ILE A 573 4.69 -0.27 -27.56
N THR A 574 4.09 -0.07 -28.74
CA THR A 574 2.89 -0.79 -29.18
C THR A 574 3.29 -1.74 -30.30
N LEU A 575 2.84 -2.99 -30.22
CA LEU A 575 3.25 -4.08 -31.09
C LEU A 575 2.03 -4.80 -31.71
N TYR A 576 2.13 -5.14 -32.98
CA TYR A 576 1.12 -5.82 -33.79
C TYR A 576 1.68 -7.15 -34.31
N PRO A 577 0.88 -8.23 -34.38
CA PRO A 577 1.35 -9.52 -34.85
C PRO A 577 1.66 -9.48 -36.35
N VAL A 578 2.78 -10.06 -36.75
CA VAL A 578 3.20 -10.18 -38.15
C VAL A 578 3.00 -11.62 -38.60
N PHE A 579 2.23 -11.78 -39.68
CA PHE A 579 1.96 -13.06 -40.31
C PHE A 579 2.51 -13.08 -41.73
N GLU A 580 3.11 -14.18 -42.13
CA GLU A 580 3.49 -14.46 -43.51
C GLU A 580 2.69 -15.65 -44.05
N GLU A 581 2.52 -15.73 -45.37
CA GLU A 581 1.92 -16.91 -46.00
C GLU A 581 2.80 -18.15 -45.73
N LYS A 582 2.16 -19.27 -45.39
CA LYS A 582 2.83 -20.58 -45.32
C LYS A 582 3.33 -20.88 -46.73
N LYS A 583 4.62 -21.15 -46.86
CA LYS A 583 5.20 -21.51 -48.16
C LYS A 583 4.69 -22.89 -48.56
N ASN A 584 4.08 -22.99 -49.74
CA ASN A 584 3.70 -24.25 -50.35
C ASN A 584 4.94 -25.12 -50.61
N THR A 585 4.88 -26.40 -50.25
CA THR A 585 5.93 -27.36 -50.57
C THR A 585 5.64 -28.03 -51.91
N PRO A 586 6.64 -28.30 -52.77
CA PRO A 586 6.38 -29.04 -54.00
C PRO A 586 6.08 -30.53 -53.70
N PRO A 587 5.19 -31.16 -54.47
CA PRO A 587 4.79 -32.55 -54.25
C PRO A 587 5.92 -33.55 -54.53
N VAL A 588 5.83 -34.76 -54.01
CA VAL A 588 6.81 -35.84 -54.18
C VAL A 588 6.22 -37.00 -54.99
N ILE A 589 6.89 -37.44 -56.06
CA ILE A 589 6.50 -38.62 -56.86
C ILE A 589 7.31 -39.86 -56.45
N ASN A 590 6.62 -40.90 -56.00
CA ASN A 590 7.17 -42.19 -55.61
C ASN A 590 6.91 -43.23 -56.70
N VAL A 591 8.00 -43.59 -57.39
CA VAL A 591 8.05 -44.58 -58.47
C VAL A 591 9.50 -44.97 -58.69
N GLU A 592 9.73 -46.23 -59.03
CA GLU A 592 11.06 -46.80 -59.31
C GLU A 592 11.16 -47.24 -60.78
N ASP A 593 12.38 -47.50 -61.23
CA ASP A 593 12.65 -48.07 -62.54
C ASP A 593 12.02 -49.47 -62.65
N LYS A 594 11.57 -49.86 -63.86
CA LYS A 594 10.90 -51.14 -64.10
C LYS A 594 11.70 -52.01 -65.06
N GLU A 595 11.66 -53.32 -64.84
CA GLU A 595 12.19 -54.32 -65.78
C GLU A 595 11.05 -55.15 -66.38
N LEU A 596 11.10 -55.35 -67.70
CA LEU A 596 10.14 -56.11 -68.49
C LEU A 596 10.88 -57.09 -69.41
N THR A 597 10.19 -58.09 -69.93
CA THR A 597 10.66 -58.95 -71.02
C THR A 597 9.91 -58.60 -72.30
N VAL A 598 10.51 -58.85 -73.48
CA VAL A 598 9.86 -58.62 -74.78
C VAL A 598 8.50 -59.33 -74.82
N GLY A 599 7.45 -58.55 -75.07
CA GLY A 599 6.06 -59.00 -75.14
C GLY A 599 5.24 -58.79 -73.86
N ASP A 600 5.84 -58.34 -72.75
CA ASP A 600 5.11 -58.00 -71.54
C ASP A 600 4.19 -56.78 -71.74
N THR A 601 3.10 -56.72 -70.97
CA THR A 601 2.22 -55.54 -70.89
C THR A 601 2.82 -54.50 -69.97
N PHE A 602 2.76 -53.22 -70.34
CA PHE A 602 3.26 -52.11 -69.52
C PHE A 602 2.18 -51.05 -69.33
N ASP A 603 1.76 -50.84 -68.07
CA ASP A 603 0.96 -49.68 -67.67
C ASP A 603 1.87 -48.61 -67.03
N PRO A 604 1.97 -47.41 -67.63
CA PRO A 604 2.82 -46.35 -67.12
C PRO A 604 2.39 -45.82 -65.75
N LEU A 605 1.13 -45.98 -65.33
CA LEU A 605 0.66 -45.48 -64.03
C LEU A 605 0.61 -46.55 -62.93
N GLU A 606 0.84 -47.82 -63.28
CA GLU A 606 0.83 -48.91 -62.30
C GLU A 606 1.93 -48.71 -61.25
N GLY A 607 1.53 -48.63 -59.98
CA GLY A 607 2.44 -48.49 -58.83
C GLY A 607 3.04 -47.08 -58.64
N VAL A 608 2.64 -46.08 -59.44
CA VAL A 608 3.09 -44.69 -59.29
C VAL A 608 2.22 -43.99 -58.25
N THR A 609 2.81 -43.42 -57.21
CA THR A 609 2.09 -42.62 -56.22
C THR A 609 2.70 -41.22 -56.07
N ALA A 610 1.91 -40.27 -55.59
CA ALA A 610 2.37 -38.91 -55.31
C ALA A 610 1.75 -38.39 -54.01
N THR A 611 2.57 -37.73 -53.20
CA THR A 611 2.15 -37.15 -51.93
C THR A 611 2.69 -35.73 -51.78
N ASP A 612 1.90 -34.87 -51.15
CA ASP A 612 2.23 -33.49 -50.84
C ASP A 612 2.03 -33.20 -49.34
N GLU A 613 2.81 -32.29 -48.75
CA GLU A 613 2.71 -31.97 -47.32
C GLU A 613 1.39 -31.28 -46.98
N GLU A 614 0.91 -30.41 -47.87
CA GLU A 614 -0.32 -29.63 -47.70
C GLU A 614 -1.56 -30.39 -48.20
N ASP A 615 -1.46 -31.07 -49.34
CA ASP A 615 -2.61 -31.72 -50.01
C ASP A 615 -2.75 -33.23 -49.72
N GLY A 616 -1.77 -33.88 -49.10
CA GLY A 616 -1.81 -35.31 -48.78
C GLY A 616 -1.61 -36.20 -50.02
N ASP A 617 -2.43 -37.24 -50.21
CA ASP A 617 -2.32 -38.13 -51.37
C ASP A 617 -2.94 -37.49 -52.62
N ILE A 618 -2.08 -37.20 -53.60
CA ILE A 618 -2.45 -36.60 -54.88
C ILE A 618 -2.11 -37.53 -56.06
N SER A 619 -1.99 -38.84 -55.83
CA SER A 619 -1.65 -39.84 -56.85
C SER A 619 -2.61 -39.83 -58.05
N GLY A 620 -3.88 -39.45 -57.84
CA GLY A 620 -4.88 -39.31 -58.91
C GLY A 620 -4.63 -38.14 -59.87
N SER A 621 -3.71 -37.23 -59.53
CA SER A 621 -3.38 -36.03 -60.31
C SER A 621 -2.06 -36.17 -61.08
N ILE A 622 -1.47 -37.37 -61.11
CA ILE A 622 -0.25 -37.65 -61.86
C ILE A 622 -0.52 -37.62 -63.37
N GLU A 623 0.29 -36.86 -64.08
CA GLU A 623 0.31 -36.76 -65.53
C GLU A 623 1.55 -37.47 -66.09
N VAL A 624 1.36 -38.30 -67.12
CA VAL A 624 2.47 -38.88 -67.90
C VAL A 624 2.82 -37.91 -69.01
N LEU A 625 3.92 -37.16 -68.86
CA LEU A 625 4.36 -36.18 -69.86
C LEU A 625 5.00 -36.84 -71.08
N ASN A 626 5.73 -37.94 -70.87
CA ASN A 626 6.38 -38.69 -71.93
C ASN A 626 6.38 -40.19 -71.61
N ASN A 627 6.07 -41.01 -72.61
CA ASN A 627 6.15 -42.47 -72.52
C ASN A 627 6.62 -43.01 -73.88
N GLU A 628 7.87 -43.46 -73.93
CA GLU A 628 8.50 -43.98 -75.14
C GLU A 628 8.64 -45.51 -75.12
N VAL A 629 8.04 -46.19 -74.14
CA VAL A 629 8.24 -47.62 -73.91
C VAL A 629 7.67 -48.46 -75.06
N ASP A 630 8.53 -49.19 -75.76
CA ASP A 630 8.19 -50.18 -76.78
C ASP A 630 8.50 -51.59 -76.26
N THR A 631 7.51 -52.29 -75.73
CA THR A 631 7.69 -53.63 -75.14
C THR A 631 7.98 -54.72 -76.17
N THR A 632 7.97 -54.40 -77.47
CA THR A 632 8.30 -55.36 -78.55
C THR A 632 9.78 -55.37 -78.89
N LYS A 633 10.55 -54.41 -78.39
CA LYS A 633 11.97 -54.25 -78.69
C LYS A 633 12.78 -54.21 -77.41
N VAL A 634 13.92 -54.89 -77.43
CA VAL A 634 14.89 -54.81 -76.34
C VAL A 634 15.47 -53.39 -76.31
N GLY A 635 15.47 -52.77 -75.13
CA GLY A 635 15.92 -51.39 -74.99
C GLY A 635 15.65 -50.81 -73.61
N ILE A 636 16.23 -49.64 -73.36
CA ILE A 636 15.95 -48.83 -72.17
C ILE A 636 15.15 -47.62 -72.61
N TYR A 637 13.94 -47.50 -72.08
CA TYR A 637 12.97 -46.48 -72.45
C TYR A 637 12.74 -45.53 -71.28
N LYS A 638 12.36 -44.28 -71.59
CA LYS A 638 12.11 -43.24 -70.58
C LYS A 638 10.63 -43.01 -70.38
N VAL A 639 10.21 -42.88 -69.13
CA VAL A 639 8.88 -42.40 -68.76
C VAL A 639 9.05 -41.21 -67.83
N THR A 640 8.39 -40.09 -68.13
CA THR A 640 8.46 -38.87 -67.33
C THR A 640 7.09 -38.51 -66.80
N TYR A 641 7.00 -38.41 -65.48
CA TYR A 641 5.79 -38.04 -64.75
C TYR A 641 5.87 -36.59 -64.29
N LYS A 642 4.71 -35.94 -64.19
CA LYS A 642 4.51 -34.65 -63.53
C LYS A 642 3.33 -34.77 -62.57
N VAL A 643 3.43 -34.13 -61.42
CA VAL A 643 2.27 -33.90 -60.56
C VAL A 643 2.28 -32.43 -60.12
N THR A 644 1.10 -31.83 -60.03
CA THR A 644 0.91 -30.44 -59.61
C THR A 644 -0.06 -30.43 -58.44
N ASP A 645 0.30 -29.73 -57.37
CA ASP A 645 -0.53 -29.57 -56.18
C ASP A 645 -1.64 -28.52 -56.39
N SER A 646 -2.51 -28.34 -55.39
CA SER A 646 -3.65 -27.41 -55.45
C SER A 646 -3.24 -25.94 -55.47
N GLN A 647 -2.04 -25.62 -54.98
CA GLN A 647 -1.46 -24.27 -54.92
C GLN A 647 -0.54 -23.97 -56.13
N GLY A 648 -0.42 -24.90 -57.08
CA GLY A 648 0.24 -24.76 -58.37
C GLY A 648 1.73 -25.11 -58.40
N ALA A 649 2.35 -25.63 -57.32
CA ALA A 649 3.71 -26.13 -57.43
C ALA A 649 3.73 -27.52 -58.07
N SER A 650 4.77 -27.81 -58.85
CA SER A 650 4.88 -29.06 -59.61
C SER A 650 6.22 -29.74 -59.41
N THR A 651 6.20 -31.06 -59.42
CA THR A 651 7.40 -31.91 -59.47
C THR A 651 7.37 -32.79 -60.70
N THR A 652 8.55 -33.06 -61.27
CA THR A 652 8.71 -34.02 -62.37
C THR A 652 9.71 -35.11 -61.97
N LYS A 653 9.45 -36.34 -62.41
CA LYS A 653 10.35 -37.48 -62.17
C LYS A 653 10.41 -38.36 -63.41
N THR A 654 11.62 -38.73 -63.81
CA THR A 654 11.86 -39.65 -64.93
C THR A 654 12.35 -40.98 -64.38
N ILE A 655 11.74 -42.06 -64.84
CA ILE A 655 12.20 -43.43 -64.61
C ILE A 655 12.64 -44.07 -65.92
N TYR A 656 13.36 -45.18 -65.79
CA TYR A 656 13.78 -46.03 -66.88
C TYR A 656 13.02 -47.35 -66.85
N VAL A 657 12.57 -47.79 -68.02
CA VAL A 657 11.95 -49.10 -68.23
C VAL A 657 12.85 -49.92 -69.14
N THR A 658 13.42 -51.00 -68.61
CA THR A 658 14.33 -51.87 -69.34
C THR A 658 13.58 -53.09 -69.87
N VAL A 659 13.54 -53.27 -71.18
CA VAL A 659 12.94 -54.44 -71.84
C VAL A 659 14.04 -55.42 -72.23
N ASN A 660 14.04 -56.61 -71.62
CA ASN A 660 15.02 -57.67 -71.79
C ASN A 660 14.56 -58.71 -72.84
N PRO A 661 15.48 -59.42 -73.52
CA PRO A 661 15.12 -60.45 -74.51
C PRO A 661 14.41 -61.65 -73.86
N LYS A 662 13.43 -62.22 -74.57
CA LYS A 662 12.75 -63.46 -74.17
C LYS A 662 13.66 -64.66 -74.46
N GLN A 663 13.94 -65.48 -73.45
CA GLN A 663 14.84 -66.63 -73.57
C GLN A 663 14.17 -67.77 -74.37
N GLU A 664 14.85 -68.28 -75.41
CA GLU A 664 14.41 -69.46 -76.16
C GLU A 664 14.96 -70.76 -75.54
N VAL A 665 14.17 -71.84 -75.60
CA VAL A 665 14.52 -73.17 -75.05
C VAL A 665 15.29 -73.96 -76.12
N LEU A 666 16.43 -74.56 -75.77
CA LEU A 666 17.27 -75.37 -76.67
C LEU A 666 16.66 -76.77 -76.90
N ASN A 667 16.73 -77.25 -78.15
CA ASN A 667 16.37 -78.62 -78.55
C ASN A 667 17.28 -79.65 -77.87
N GLU A 668 16.72 -80.73 -77.34
CA GLU A 668 17.51 -81.78 -76.71
C GLU A 668 18.10 -82.73 -77.77
N VAL A 669 19.10 -83.53 -77.40
CA VAL A 669 19.69 -84.53 -78.29
C VAL A 669 18.87 -85.82 -78.23
N PRO A 670 18.61 -86.49 -79.37
CA PRO A 670 17.85 -87.74 -79.37
C PRO A 670 18.60 -88.89 -78.68
N VAL A 671 17.84 -89.83 -78.12
CA VAL A 671 18.35 -91.03 -77.44
C VAL A 671 18.02 -92.25 -78.29
N ILE A 672 19.01 -93.11 -78.55
CA ILE A 672 18.84 -94.41 -79.20
C ILE A 672 18.82 -95.49 -78.12
N ASP A 673 17.81 -96.35 -78.12
CA ASP A 673 17.68 -97.53 -77.27
C ASP A 673 17.89 -98.79 -78.12
N ALA A 674 18.93 -99.56 -77.76
CA ALA A 674 19.33 -100.78 -78.44
C ALA A 674 19.86 -101.76 -77.39
N SER A 675 19.60 -103.06 -77.59
CA SER A 675 20.07 -104.11 -76.70
C SER A 675 20.99 -105.07 -77.42
N ASP A 676 21.96 -105.64 -76.70
CA ASP A 676 22.79 -106.73 -77.21
C ASP A 676 21.93 -107.95 -77.55
N ARG A 677 22.24 -108.59 -78.68
CA ARG A 677 21.52 -109.77 -79.18
C ARG A 677 22.47 -110.94 -79.32
N VAL A 678 22.01 -112.13 -78.93
CA VAL A 678 22.73 -113.40 -79.11
C VAL A 678 21.97 -114.23 -80.16
N LEU A 679 22.69 -114.72 -81.17
CA LEU A 679 22.15 -115.49 -82.29
C LEU A 679 22.84 -116.86 -82.37
N THR A 680 22.17 -117.86 -82.94
CA THR A 680 22.75 -119.16 -83.27
C THR A 680 23.12 -119.20 -84.76
N GLU A 681 24.19 -119.93 -85.11
CA GLU A 681 24.66 -120.04 -86.50
C GLU A 681 23.55 -120.54 -87.44
N GLY A 682 23.23 -119.73 -88.46
CA GLY A 682 22.14 -119.95 -89.42
C GLY A 682 20.84 -119.17 -89.14
N ASP A 683 20.76 -118.40 -88.05
CA ASP A 683 19.63 -117.50 -87.78
C ASP A 683 19.63 -116.29 -88.74
N ALA A 684 18.46 -115.83 -89.16
CA ALA A 684 18.33 -114.56 -89.88
C ALA A 684 18.57 -113.38 -88.91
N PHE A 685 19.37 -112.38 -89.31
CA PHE A 685 19.63 -111.17 -88.53
C PHE A 685 19.19 -109.91 -89.28
N ASP A 686 18.25 -109.15 -88.67
CA ASP A 686 17.92 -107.80 -89.08
C ASP A 686 18.56 -106.81 -88.10
N VAL A 687 19.46 -105.98 -88.61
CA VAL A 687 20.32 -105.08 -87.83
C VAL A 687 19.54 -103.99 -87.08
N LEU A 688 18.32 -103.65 -87.52
CA LEU A 688 17.47 -102.65 -86.86
C LEU A 688 16.35 -103.25 -86.02
N GLU A 689 16.21 -104.58 -86.00
CA GLU A 689 15.14 -105.21 -85.24
C GLU A 689 15.33 -104.95 -83.74
N GLY A 690 14.36 -104.25 -83.14
CA GLY A 690 14.36 -103.91 -81.72
C GLY A 690 15.20 -102.68 -81.35
N VAL A 691 15.76 -101.95 -82.32
CA VAL A 691 16.42 -100.66 -82.09
C VAL A 691 15.38 -99.54 -82.23
N THR A 692 15.27 -98.68 -81.22
CA THR A 692 14.38 -97.51 -81.25
C THR A 692 15.14 -96.23 -80.98
N ALA A 693 14.60 -95.09 -81.39
CA ALA A 693 15.16 -93.78 -81.10
C ALA A 693 14.05 -92.80 -80.77
N THR A 694 14.23 -92.02 -79.71
CA THR A 694 13.28 -90.99 -79.29
C THR A 694 13.96 -89.65 -79.09
N ASP A 695 13.28 -88.61 -79.54
CA ASP A 695 13.60 -87.22 -79.25
C ASP A 695 12.48 -86.61 -78.39
N LYS A 696 12.82 -85.69 -77.49
CA LYS A 696 11.82 -85.10 -76.59
C LYS A 696 10.83 -84.22 -77.33
N GLU A 697 11.28 -83.52 -78.36
CA GLU A 697 10.48 -82.62 -79.17
C GLU A 697 9.80 -83.35 -80.33
N ASP A 698 10.51 -84.28 -80.99
CA ASP A 698 10.03 -84.97 -82.20
C ASP A 698 9.38 -86.34 -81.95
N GLY A 699 9.47 -86.89 -80.73
CA GLY A 699 8.86 -88.17 -80.38
C GLY A 699 9.62 -89.38 -80.92
N ASP A 700 8.90 -90.39 -81.42
CA ASP A 700 9.52 -91.60 -81.99
C ASP A 700 10.14 -91.29 -83.36
N ILE A 701 11.48 -91.33 -83.40
CA ILE A 701 12.28 -91.11 -84.59
C ILE A 701 13.04 -92.39 -85.01
N SER A 702 12.60 -93.57 -84.55
CA SER A 702 13.25 -94.87 -84.84
C SER A 702 13.43 -95.13 -86.33
N GLY A 703 12.52 -94.62 -87.18
CA GLY A 703 12.64 -94.71 -88.64
C GLY A 703 13.79 -93.90 -89.25
N SER A 704 14.44 -93.04 -88.46
CA SER A 704 15.58 -92.21 -88.87
C SER A 704 16.93 -92.78 -88.40
N ILE A 705 16.95 -93.96 -87.77
CA ILE A 705 18.18 -94.61 -87.33
C ILE A 705 18.99 -95.04 -88.56
N GLU A 706 20.26 -94.63 -88.60
CA GLU A 706 21.23 -95.03 -89.61
C GLU A 706 22.23 -96.03 -89.01
N VAL A 707 22.39 -97.19 -89.65
CA VAL A 707 23.39 -98.19 -89.23
C VAL A 707 24.75 -97.79 -89.78
N LEU A 708 25.64 -97.35 -88.88
CA LEU A 708 26.98 -96.90 -89.28
C LEU A 708 27.96 -98.06 -89.56
N ASN A 709 27.78 -99.21 -88.89
CA ASN A 709 28.60 -100.41 -89.08
C ASN A 709 27.80 -101.67 -88.71
N ASN A 710 28.02 -102.77 -89.42
CA ASN A 710 27.50 -104.10 -89.08
C ASN A 710 28.53 -105.15 -89.50
N GLU A 711 29.07 -105.88 -88.52
CA GLU A 711 30.08 -106.93 -88.73
C GLU A 711 29.51 -108.35 -88.54
N VAL A 712 28.19 -108.47 -88.34
CA VAL A 712 27.52 -109.77 -88.20
C VAL A 712 27.40 -110.43 -89.58
N ASP A 713 28.07 -111.57 -89.76
CA ASP A 713 28.01 -112.43 -90.95
C ASP A 713 26.99 -113.55 -90.70
N THR A 714 25.95 -113.64 -91.53
CA THR A 714 24.79 -114.55 -91.37
C THR A 714 24.83 -115.74 -92.30
#